data_AF-A0A2G1WTG5-F1
#
_entry.id   AF-A0A2G1WTG5-F1
#
_cell.length_a   1.000
_cell.length_b   1.000
_cell.length_c   1.000
_cell.angle_alpha   90.00
_cell.angle_beta   90.00
_cell.angle_gamma   90.00
#
_symmetry.space_group_name_H-M   'P 1'
#
loop_
_entity.id
_entity.type
_entity.pdbx_description
1 polymer ?
#
loop_
_entity_poly.entity_id
_entity_poly.type
_entity_poly.pdbx_seq_one_letter_code
_entity_poly.pdbx_strand_id
1 'polypeptide(L)'
;MASALDEDTQQSIAEGRETAKAFLRSIQKDLQKVFVVFLIGFLATFWALRTYIWDRLREVTESNMSAAVAEEADIIATTPFEVILLQAKIGLIVGAIAAIPPLIYVTRDELRARGMWPQSPIARWKLALLGLLAAGLFSAGVAYGVFAFFPLMFGFLAEFGLEADIQPTYGIVMWTEFIVFLSLSFGLAGQMPMVITGLSYAEIVPYETFRDKWRYAVVAIFVFGAVFSPPDPFTQLLWAFPLVALYGFSLYLAKLVVTAKRSSDRIDVLGAVRNHWNVVGGATVLGGALVYGFYEYGGRTAVNDLLRLAGSTRRFLEPGAGLGVDPTTALGVYAAAWAIAFAAVATLWAVYTDLDTASAGYRYGDPTAIDVGELDAAGVRAAPADAFAEMGEEESLALAQSAIDDDDPEKAQAILDRFDEANEGSDGDGGADDAGEDGLVGNVQNRTSRASSTFLAELTDGNEEEAEDDIGGYYTDLKFIFDSLRTRSFRIVAVFGAVMAAAFTWLYLGGLGTVRGDLERRVPAEVEGGINIITLHPVEALIFMVKFSVMLGIFAAFPVALYYAWPALRERGFVAGRLYQVYLWAGALGAGMIGGFALGYAYIAPGIIGWLVTDARLADMVITYQVSDFLWLVIYTTIGIGFLADIPIAMVLLNNAGVPYRVFRARWREVTIGILLVAAVFTPADVITMFLATIPLMLAYGVGVGVLFLVTFGGRRDLSPPAEFVGE
;
A
#
# COMPACT_ATOMS: atom_id res chain seq x y z
N MET A 1 -43.92 -37.39 38.35
CA MET A 1 -43.91 -36.27 39.30
C MET A 1 -43.10 -35.16 38.66
N ALA A 2 -43.79 -34.27 37.97
CA ALA A 2 -43.25 -32.99 37.51
C ALA A 2 -43.83 -31.90 38.43
N SER A 3 -43.13 -30.77 38.51
CA SER A 3 -43.41 -29.56 39.30
C SER A 3 -42.92 -29.57 40.75
N ALA A 4 -41.72 -29.00 40.93
CA ALA A 4 -41.40 -28.16 42.09
C ALA A 4 -40.28 -27.17 41.69
N LEU A 5 -40.46 -26.47 40.56
CA LEU A 5 -39.91 -25.13 40.44
C LEU A 5 -40.98 -24.22 41.05
N ASP A 6 -40.59 -23.46 42.07
CA ASP A 6 -41.47 -22.52 42.77
C ASP A 6 -42.19 -21.61 41.76
N GLU A 7 -43.43 -21.24 42.04
CA GLU A 7 -44.30 -20.52 41.09
C GLU A 7 -43.64 -19.20 40.65
N ASP A 8 -42.96 -18.52 41.58
CA ASP A 8 -42.14 -17.31 41.36
C ASP A 8 -40.92 -17.57 40.44
N THR A 9 -40.34 -18.76 40.49
CA THR A 9 -39.20 -19.13 39.62
C THR A 9 -39.67 -19.41 38.19
N GLN A 10 -40.84 -20.03 38.02
CA GLN A 10 -41.40 -20.23 36.68
C GLN A 10 -41.85 -18.91 36.06
N GLN A 11 -42.39 -18.00 36.87
CA GLN A 11 -42.86 -16.69 36.42
C GLN A 11 -41.69 -15.78 36.02
N SER A 12 -40.61 -15.74 36.80
CA SER A 12 -39.40 -14.99 36.44
C SER A 12 -38.68 -15.54 35.20
N ILE A 13 -38.64 -16.86 35.01
CA ILE A 13 -38.10 -17.48 33.79
C ILE A 13 -39.01 -17.19 32.58
N ALA A 14 -40.33 -17.20 32.76
CA ALA A 14 -41.28 -16.86 31.69
C ALA A 14 -41.15 -15.39 31.29
N GLU A 15 -41.08 -14.47 32.25
CA GLU A 15 -40.83 -13.03 32.01
C GLU A 15 -39.49 -12.81 31.32
N GLY A 16 -38.39 -13.41 31.82
CA GLY A 16 -37.08 -13.32 31.20
C GLY A 16 -37.08 -13.83 29.75
N ARG A 17 -37.82 -14.91 29.47
CA ARG A 17 -37.97 -15.47 28.11
C ARG A 17 -38.83 -14.57 27.21
N GLU A 18 -39.86 -13.92 27.75
CA GLU A 18 -40.67 -12.95 27.00
C GLU A 18 -39.89 -11.67 26.69
N THR A 19 -39.14 -11.12 27.65
CA THR A 19 -38.25 -9.97 27.47
C THR A 19 -37.17 -10.29 26.43
N ALA A 20 -36.53 -11.46 26.52
CA ALA A 20 -35.54 -11.88 25.52
C ALA A 20 -36.15 -12.05 24.12
N LYS A 21 -37.36 -12.65 24.02
CA LYS A 21 -38.06 -12.78 22.73
C LYS A 21 -38.51 -11.44 22.16
N ALA A 22 -38.90 -10.49 23.00
CA ALA A 22 -39.28 -9.14 22.58
C ALA A 22 -38.06 -8.37 22.08
N PHE A 23 -36.94 -8.46 22.80
CA PHE A 23 -35.65 -7.88 22.40
C PHE A 23 -35.14 -8.46 21.07
N LEU A 24 -35.13 -9.78 20.91
CA LEU A 24 -34.74 -10.44 19.65
C LEU A 24 -35.68 -10.07 18.50
N ARG A 25 -36.99 -9.94 18.74
CA ARG A 25 -37.95 -9.46 17.72
C ARG A 25 -37.73 -8.00 17.35
N SER A 26 -37.37 -7.15 18.31
CA SER A 26 -37.01 -5.76 18.04
C SER A 26 -35.77 -5.68 17.15
N ILE A 27 -34.70 -6.38 17.53
CA ILE A 27 -33.46 -6.47 16.73
C ILE A 27 -33.76 -7.02 15.34
N GLN A 28 -34.55 -8.09 15.24
CA GLN A 28 -34.90 -8.69 13.94
C GLN A 28 -35.67 -7.71 13.06
N LYS A 29 -36.67 -7.01 13.60
CA LYS A 29 -37.48 -6.02 12.86
C LYS A 29 -36.63 -4.87 12.34
N ASP A 30 -35.69 -4.42 13.17
CA ASP A 30 -34.83 -3.31 12.84
C ASP A 30 -33.72 -3.70 11.86
N LEU A 31 -33.14 -4.89 12.03
CA LEU A 31 -32.21 -5.48 11.07
C LEU A 31 -32.88 -5.81 9.73
N GLN A 32 -34.17 -6.16 9.73
CA GLN A 32 -34.93 -6.38 8.50
C GLN A 32 -35.01 -5.11 7.65
N LYS A 33 -35.18 -3.92 8.25
CA LYS A 33 -35.18 -2.65 7.51
C LYS A 33 -33.82 -2.39 6.86
N VAL A 34 -32.74 -2.62 7.62
CA VAL A 34 -31.36 -2.51 7.13
C VAL A 34 -31.13 -3.50 5.97
N PHE A 35 -31.60 -4.74 6.13
CA PHE A 35 -31.50 -5.78 5.11
C PHE A 35 -32.32 -5.46 3.85
N VAL A 36 -33.48 -4.82 3.97
CA VAL A 36 -34.25 -4.36 2.80
C VAL A 36 -33.48 -3.29 2.03
N VAL A 37 -32.87 -2.32 2.71
CA VAL A 37 -32.04 -1.30 2.03
C VAL A 37 -30.81 -1.93 1.39
N PHE A 38 -30.16 -2.88 2.08
CA PHE A 38 -29.08 -3.69 1.52
C PHE A 38 -29.52 -4.39 0.22
N LEU A 39 -30.68 -5.07 0.24
CA LEU A 39 -31.20 -5.82 -0.90
C LEU A 39 -31.58 -4.90 -2.06
N ILE A 40 -32.16 -3.73 -1.78
CA ILE A 40 -32.44 -2.71 -2.80
C ILE A 40 -31.13 -2.23 -3.43
N GLY A 41 -30.11 -1.91 -2.62
CA GLY A 41 -28.79 -1.51 -3.12
C GLY A 41 -28.14 -2.59 -3.98
N PHE A 42 -28.19 -3.84 -3.53
CA PHE A 42 -27.71 -5.01 -4.26
C PHE A 42 -28.42 -5.17 -5.62
N LEU A 43 -29.76 -5.23 -5.64
CA LEU A 43 -30.54 -5.42 -6.87
C LEU A 43 -30.46 -4.21 -7.82
N ALA A 44 -30.46 -3.00 -7.28
CA ALA A 44 -30.30 -1.78 -8.07
C ALA A 44 -28.93 -1.73 -8.74
N THR A 45 -27.89 -2.21 -8.06
CA THR A 45 -26.54 -2.34 -8.63
C THR A 45 -26.55 -3.30 -9.80
N PHE A 46 -27.14 -4.50 -9.67
CA PHE A 46 -27.32 -5.45 -10.79
C PHE A 46 -28.03 -4.82 -11.99
N TRP A 47 -29.14 -4.13 -11.73
CA TRP A 47 -29.93 -3.50 -12.78
C TRP A 47 -29.17 -2.36 -13.48
N ALA A 48 -28.55 -1.46 -12.71
CA ALA A 48 -27.79 -0.32 -13.23
C ALA A 48 -26.58 -0.79 -14.03
N LEU A 49 -25.91 -1.83 -13.53
CA LEU A 49 -24.82 -2.48 -14.20
C LEU A 49 -25.22 -2.99 -15.58
N ARG A 50 -26.24 -3.84 -15.66
CA ARG A 50 -26.67 -4.48 -16.90
C ARG A 50 -27.24 -3.51 -17.94
N THR A 51 -27.80 -2.39 -17.50
CA THR A 51 -28.56 -1.48 -18.37
C THR A 51 -27.76 -0.24 -18.78
N TYR A 52 -26.79 0.19 -17.97
CA TYR A 52 -26.13 1.49 -18.18
C TYR A 52 -24.62 1.47 -17.90
N ILE A 53 -24.18 0.97 -16.75
CA ILE A 53 -22.78 1.16 -16.31
C ILE A 53 -21.82 0.42 -17.24
N TRP A 54 -22.13 -0.80 -17.66
CA TRP A 54 -21.22 -1.57 -18.53
C TRP A 54 -21.00 -0.92 -19.89
N ASP A 55 -22.09 -0.49 -20.54
CA ASP A 55 -22.02 0.22 -21.82
C ASP A 55 -21.22 1.52 -21.66
N ARG A 56 -21.43 2.24 -20.56
CA ARG A 56 -20.71 3.48 -20.27
C ARG A 56 -19.22 3.23 -20.00
N LEU A 57 -18.86 2.20 -19.22
CA LEU A 57 -17.46 1.87 -18.95
C LEU A 57 -16.74 1.43 -20.23
N ARG A 58 -17.41 0.63 -21.08
CA ARG A 58 -16.90 0.23 -22.39
C ARG A 58 -16.69 1.45 -23.29
N GLU A 59 -17.69 2.33 -23.42
CA GLU A 59 -17.61 3.55 -24.22
C GLU A 59 -16.49 4.48 -23.72
N VAL A 60 -16.39 4.71 -22.40
CA VAL A 60 -15.29 5.49 -21.81
C VAL A 60 -13.95 4.87 -22.16
N THR A 61 -13.84 3.55 -22.12
CA THR A 61 -12.60 2.84 -22.44
C THR A 61 -12.25 2.98 -23.92
N GLU A 62 -13.14 2.59 -24.82
CA GLU A 62 -12.96 2.60 -26.28
C GLU A 62 -12.71 4.01 -26.83
N SER A 63 -13.49 5.00 -26.37
CA SER A 63 -13.37 6.42 -26.80
C SER A 63 -12.03 7.08 -26.46
N ASN A 64 -11.32 6.53 -25.47
CA ASN A 64 -10.09 7.09 -24.94
C ASN A 64 -8.82 6.33 -25.37
N MET A 65 -8.98 5.22 -26.09
CA MET A 65 -7.88 4.47 -26.73
C MET A 65 -7.37 5.20 -27.99
N SER A 66 -6.12 4.95 -28.37
CA SER A 66 -5.65 5.30 -29.71
C SER A 66 -6.31 4.39 -30.75
N ALA A 67 -6.38 4.84 -32.00
CA ALA A 67 -7.08 4.10 -33.06
C ALA A 67 -6.50 2.68 -33.28
N ALA A 68 -5.18 2.53 -33.11
CA ALA A 68 -4.51 1.23 -33.19
C ALA A 68 -4.94 0.29 -32.05
N VAL A 69 -4.99 0.79 -30.81
CA VAL A 69 -5.45 0.00 -29.65
C VAL A 69 -6.93 -0.36 -29.77
N ALA A 70 -7.78 0.58 -30.19
CA ALA A 70 -9.22 0.33 -30.27
C ALA A 70 -9.61 -0.73 -31.31
N GLU A 71 -8.78 -0.94 -32.34
CA GLU A 71 -9.01 -1.96 -33.36
C GLU A 71 -8.67 -3.38 -32.87
N GLU A 72 -7.64 -3.50 -32.03
CA GLU A 72 -7.15 -4.80 -31.52
C GLU A 72 -7.62 -5.13 -30.09
N ALA A 73 -8.07 -4.15 -29.32
CA ALA A 73 -8.48 -4.37 -27.93
C ALA A 73 -9.81 -5.12 -27.86
N ASP A 74 -9.79 -6.26 -27.17
CA ASP A 74 -10.98 -7.07 -26.94
C ASP A 74 -11.20 -7.28 -25.43
N ILE A 75 -12.47 -7.32 -25.01
CA ILE A 75 -12.85 -7.57 -23.62
C ILE A 75 -13.62 -8.88 -23.59
N ILE A 76 -12.96 -9.92 -23.10
CA ILE A 76 -13.46 -11.29 -23.11
C ILE A 76 -13.93 -11.74 -21.73
N ALA A 77 -14.81 -12.74 -21.70
CA ALA A 77 -15.10 -13.50 -20.50
C ALA A 77 -14.38 -14.85 -20.56
N THR A 78 -13.62 -15.20 -19.51
CA THR A 78 -12.85 -16.46 -19.48
C THR A 78 -13.71 -17.67 -19.10
N THR A 79 -14.74 -17.44 -18.29
CA THR A 79 -15.69 -18.46 -17.86
C THR A 79 -17.15 -17.98 -17.97
N PRO A 80 -18.12 -18.87 -18.21
CA PRO A 80 -19.52 -18.46 -18.40
C PRO A 80 -20.16 -17.77 -17.18
N PHE A 81 -19.71 -18.08 -15.96
CA PHE A 81 -20.33 -17.60 -14.72
C PHE A 81 -19.69 -16.34 -14.13
N GLU A 82 -18.51 -15.94 -14.60
CA GLU A 82 -17.74 -14.88 -13.94
C GLU A 82 -18.40 -13.51 -13.97
N VAL A 83 -19.14 -13.17 -15.03
CA VAL A 83 -19.81 -11.88 -15.16
C VAL A 83 -20.91 -11.73 -14.12
N ILE A 84 -21.68 -12.80 -13.89
CA ILE A 84 -22.74 -12.82 -12.88
C ILE A 84 -22.13 -12.77 -11.48
N LEU A 85 -21.03 -13.49 -11.25
CA LEU A 85 -20.32 -13.46 -9.97
C LEU A 85 -19.73 -12.08 -9.67
N LEU A 86 -19.16 -11.42 -10.67
CA LEU A 86 -18.64 -10.05 -10.56
C LEU A 86 -19.77 -9.07 -10.19
N GLN A 87 -20.91 -9.16 -10.88
CA GLN A 87 -22.10 -8.36 -10.55
C GLN A 87 -22.54 -8.58 -9.10
N ALA A 88 -22.52 -9.83 -8.63
CA ALA A 88 -22.84 -10.17 -7.25
C ALA A 88 -21.85 -9.56 -6.25
N LYS A 89 -20.54 -9.65 -6.52
CA LYS A 89 -19.50 -9.06 -5.67
C LYS A 89 -19.67 -7.55 -5.53
N ILE A 90 -19.81 -6.84 -6.66
CA ILE A 90 -19.98 -5.38 -6.67
C ILE A 90 -21.29 -5.01 -5.96
N GLY A 91 -22.39 -5.70 -6.29
CA GLY A 91 -23.69 -5.49 -5.66
C GLY A 91 -23.67 -5.72 -4.16
N LEU A 92 -22.92 -6.71 -3.66
CA LEU A 92 -22.79 -6.99 -2.23
C LEU A 92 -22.06 -5.85 -1.51
N ILE A 93 -20.98 -5.33 -2.09
CA ILE A 93 -20.23 -4.20 -1.53
C ILE A 93 -21.10 -2.94 -1.52
N VAL A 94 -21.73 -2.59 -2.65
CA VAL A 94 -22.58 -1.40 -2.75
C VAL A 94 -23.81 -1.53 -1.85
N GLY A 95 -24.44 -2.70 -1.80
CA GLY A 95 -25.53 -2.99 -0.88
C GLY A 95 -25.11 -2.84 0.59
N ALA A 96 -23.93 -3.32 0.96
CA ALA A 96 -23.39 -3.17 2.32
C ALA A 96 -23.15 -1.70 2.67
N ILE A 97 -22.57 -0.93 1.75
CA ILE A 97 -22.36 0.52 1.93
C ILE A 97 -23.71 1.25 2.07
N ALA A 98 -24.68 0.93 1.23
CA ALA A 98 -26.04 1.50 1.30
C ALA A 98 -26.75 1.16 2.61
N ALA A 99 -26.39 0.05 3.25
CA ALA A 99 -26.93 -0.38 4.53
C ALA A 99 -26.31 0.36 5.74
N ILE A 100 -25.16 1.02 5.59
CA ILE A 100 -24.47 1.72 6.70
C ILE A 100 -25.34 2.86 7.28
N PRO A 101 -25.89 3.81 6.50
CA PRO A 101 -26.72 4.89 7.07
C PRO A 101 -27.96 4.40 7.85
N PRO A 102 -28.80 3.48 7.32
CA PRO A 102 -29.94 2.97 8.09
C PRO A 102 -29.50 2.13 9.29
N LEU A 103 -28.37 1.42 9.23
CA LEU A 103 -27.81 0.71 10.38
C LEU A 103 -27.43 1.68 11.50
N ILE A 104 -26.76 2.78 11.19
CA ILE A 104 -26.43 3.84 12.16
C ILE A 104 -27.72 4.47 12.70
N TYR A 105 -28.71 4.74 11.85
CA TYR A 105 -29.99 5.32 12.27
C TYR A 105 -30.74 4.43 13.26
N VAL A 106 -30.78 3.13 12.99
CA VAL A 106 -31.46 2.15 13.83
C VAL A 106 -30.74 1.99 15.17
N THR A 107 -29.40 1.90 15.16
CA THR A 107 -28.60 1.67 16.37
C THR A 107 -28.41 2.92 17.23
N ARG A 108 -28.83 4.10 16.75
CA ARG A 108 -28.60 5.38 17.43
C ARG A 108 -29.17 5.44 18.85
N ASP A 109 -30.34 4.83 19.07
CA ASP A 109 -31.08 5.01 20.31
C ASP A 109 -30.48 4.12 21.40
N GLU A 110 -30.02 2.92 21.05
CA GLU A 110 -29.19 2.05 21.90
C GLU A 110 -27.82 2.66 22.20
N LEU A 111 -27.17 3.28 21.21
CA LEU A 111 -25.90 3.98 21.41
C LEU A 111 -26.06 5.17 22.37
N ARG A 112 -27.19 5.88 22.30
CA ARG A 112 -27.53 6.97 23.23
C ARG A 112 -27.79 6.42 24.64
N ALA A 113 -28.51 5.30 24.77
CA ALA A 113 -28.77 4.65 26.05
C ALA A 113 -27.48 4.20 26.76
N ARG A 114 -26.44 3.86 25.99
CA ARG A 114 -25.11 3.45 26.50
C ARG A 114 -24.13 4.61 26.69
N GLY A 115 -24.55 5.86 26.45
CA GLY A 115 -23.67 7.03 26.54
C GLY A 115 -22.59 7.11 25.45
N MET A 116 -22.61 6.22 24.46
CA MET A 116 -21.62 6.16 23.37
C MET A 116 -22.00 7.03 22.15
N TRP A 117 -23.17 7.69 22.19
CA TRP A 117 -23.60 8.59 21.13
C TRP A 117 -23.02 10.00 21.34
N PRO A 118 -22.27 10.57 20.38
CA PRO A 118 -21.70 11.90 20.51
C PRO A 118 -22.81 12.95 20.71
N GLN A 119 -22.80 13.62 21.86
CA GLN A 119 -23.64 14.80 22.11
C GLN A 119 -22.97 16.02 21.48
N SER A 120 -23.03 16.10 20.14
CA SER A 120 -22.49 17.25 19.45
C SER A 120 -23.47 18.44 19.53
N PRO A 121 -23.04 19.65 19.92
CA PRO A 121 -23.88 20.86 19.89
C PRO A 121 -24.18 21.34 18.45
N ILE A 122 -23.75 20.60 17.43
CA ILE A 122 -23.88 20.97 16.02
C ILE A 122 -25.30 20.64 15.52
N ALA A 123 -26.01 21.65 15.01
CA ALA A 123 -27.35 21.48 14.43
C ALA A 123 -27.36 20.42 13.32
N ARG A 124 -28.41 19.56 13.29
CA ARG A 124 -28.55 18.44 12.34
C ARG A 124 -28.39 18.83 10.86
N TRP A 125 -28.81 20.04 10.50
CA TRP A 125 -28.64 20.58 9.15
C TRP A 125 -27.16 20.78 8.76
N LYS A 126 -26.30 21.20 9.70
CA LYS A 126 -24.85 21.33 9.45
C LYS A 126 -24.20 19.97 9.23
N LEU A 127 -24.63 18.95 9.98
CA LEU A 127 -24.20 17.56 9.76
C LEU A 127 -24.69 17.02 8.41
N ALA A 128 -25.92 17.34 8.00
CA ALA A 128 -26.44 16.98 6.68
C ALA A 128 -25.66 17.66 5.55
N LEU A 129 -25.33 18.95 5.68
CA LEU A 129 -24.49 19.68 4.74
C LEU A 129 -23.09 19.07 4.64
N LEU A 130 -22.48 18.73 5.78
CA LEU A 130 -21.18 18.06 5.84
C LEU A 130 -21.22 16.70 5.16
N GLY A 131 -22.27 15.91 5.38
CA GLY A 131 -22.48 14.63 4.70
C GLY A 131 -22.68 14.78 3.19
N LEU A 132 -23.42 15.81 2.75
CA LEU A 132 -23.62 16.12 1.34
C LEU A 132 -22.30 16.56 0.67
N LEU A 133 -21.49 17.35 1.36
CA LEU A 133 -20.15 17.71 0.91
C LEU A 133 -19.25 16.48 0.79
N ALA A 134 -19.26 15.59 1.79
CA ALA A 134 -18.51 14.33 1.76
C ALA A 134 -18.89 13.47 0.55
N ALA A 135 -20.20 13.29 0.32
CA ALA A 135 -20.72 12.56 -0.83
C ALA A 135 -20.32 13.22 -2.17
N GLY A 136 -20.35 14.55 -2.23
CA GLY A 136 -19.90 15.33 -3.39
C GLY A 136 -18.42 15.14 -3.69
N LEU A 137 -17.55 15.24 -2.67
CA LEU A 137 -16.11 15.02 -2.80
C LEU A 137 -15.78 13.57 -3.17
N PHE A 138 -16.49 12.60 -2.60
CA PHE A 138 -16.33 11.18 -2.94
C PHE A 138 -16.69 10.94 -4.40
N SER A 139 -17.84 11.47 -4.83
CA SER A 139 -18.31 11.36 -6.21
C SER A 139 -17.36 12.06 -7.19
N ALA A 140 -16.80 13.21 -6.82
CA ALA A 140 -15.79 13.90 -7.63
C ALA A 140 -14.50 13.08 -7.74
N GLY A 141 -14.05 12.43 -6.66
CA GLY A 141 -12.92 11.51 -6.67
C GLY A 141 -13.16 10.29 -7.57
N VAL A 142 -14.33 9.66 -7.45
CA VAL A 142 -14.76 8.55 -8.33
C VAL A 142 -14.80 9.00 -9.79
N ALA A 143 -15.38 10.17 -10.07
CA ALA A 143 -15.46 10.73 -11.42
C ALA A 143 -14.05 11.00 -12.00
N TYR A 144 -13.13 11.55 -11.21
CA TYR A 144 -11.73 11.70 -11.62
C TYR A 144 -11.09 10.34 -11.93
N GLY A 145 -11.31 9.33 -11.06
CA GLY A 145 -10.82 7.97 -11.26
C GLY A 145 -11.29 7.36 -12.58
N VAL A 146 -12.60 7.39 -12.87
CA VAL A 146 -13.19 6.77 -14.08
C VAL A 146 -12.92 7.57 -15.35
N PHE A 147 -13.06 8.89 -15.31
CA PHE A 147 -13.09 9.71 -16.54
C PHE A 147 -11.76 10.39 -16.89
N ALA A 148 -10.84 10.53 -15.93
CA ALA A 148 -9.55 11.19 -16.17
C ALA A 148 -8.37 10.25 -15.97
N PHE A 149 -8.26 9.62 -14.80
CA PHE A 149 -7.10 8.81 -14.45
C PHE A 149 -7.10 7.45 -15.17
N PHE A 150 -8.20 6.69 -15.09
CA PHE A 150 -8.32 5.39 -15.74
C PHE A 150 -8.00 5.47 -17.24
N PRO A 151 -8.56 6.40 -18.04
CA PRO A 151 -8.30 6.41 -19.46
C PRO A 151 -6.88 6.87 -19.80
N LEU A 152 -6.24 7.71 -18.97
CA LEU A 152 -4.84 8.07 -19.14
C LEU A 152 -3.94 6.87 -18.90
N MET A 153 -4.13 6.19 -17.77
CA MET A 153 -3.36 5.02 -17.40
C MET A 153 -3.60 3.91 -18.41
N PHE A 154 -4.84 3.47 -18.59
CA PHE A 154 -5.19 2.37 -19.48
C PHE A 154 -4.68 2.58 -20.92
N GLY A 155 -4.77 3.79 -21.47
CA GLY A 155 -4.22 4.11 -22.79
C GLY A 155 -2.72 3.83 -22.89
N PHE A 156 -1.95 4.29 -21.89
CA PHE A 156 -0.51 4.00 -21.81
C PHE A 156 -0.21 2.50 -21.74
N LEU A 157 -0.95 1.76 -20.89
CA LEU A 157 -0.71 0.32 -20.71
C LEU A 157 -1.04 -0.48 -21.98
N ALA A 158 -2.10 -0.11 -22.68
CA ALA A 158 -2.52 -0.78 -23.90
C ALA A 158 -1.59 -0.49 -25.07
N GLU A 159 -1.14 0.77 -25.23
CA GLU A 159 -0.12 1.14 -26.22
C GLU A 159 1.20 0.42 -25.96
N PHE A 160 1.62 0.32 -24.70
CA PHE A 160 2.79 -0.46 -24.31
C PHE A 160 2.66 -1.95 -24.70
N GLY A 161 1.49 -2.55 -24.50
CA GLY A 161 1.20 -3.92 -24.91
C GLY A 161 1.42 -4.11 -26.42
N LEU A 162 0.83 -3.22 -27.23
CA LEU A 162 0.97 -3.25 -28.68
C LEU A 162 2.42 -3.08 -29.16
N GLU A 163 3.16 -2.15 -28.58
CA GLU A 163 4.59 -1.96 -28.92
C GLU A 163 5.43 -3.21 -28.62
N ALA A 164 4.99 -4.02 -27.64
CA ALA A 164 5.59 -5.32 -27.31
C ALA A 164 5.01 -6.51 -28.10
N ASP A 165 4.18 -6.24 -29.12
CA ASP A 165 3.43 -7.23 -29.93
C ASP A 165 2.39 -8.04 -29.12
N ILE A 166 2.07 -7.61 -27.91
CA ILE A 166 1.15 -8.31 -27.01
C ILE A 166 -0.28 -7.81 -27.30
N GLN A 167 -1.18 -8.74 -27.62
CA GLN A 167 -2.56 -8.40 -27.93
C GLN A 167 -3.30 -7.91 -26.67
N PRO A 168 -3.91 -6.71 -26.71
CA PRO A 168 -4.60 -6.12 -25.56
C PRO A 168 -5.99 -6.74 -25.35
N THR A 169 -6.02 -8.03 -25.00
CA THR A 169 -7.27 -8.77 -24.73
C THR A 169 -7.52 -8.90 -23.22
N TYR A 170 -8.42 -8.10 -22.69
CA TYR A 170 -8.67 -7.98 -21.26
C TYR A 170 -9.80 -8.88 -20.78
N GLY A 171 -9.62 -9.54 -19.62
CA GLY A 171 -10.69 -10.26 -18.95
C GLY A 171 -11.68 -9.29 -18.32
N ILE A 172 -12.98 -9.46 -18.57
CA ILE A 172 -14.05 -8.58 -18.09
C ILE A 172 -14.03 -8.39 -16.58
N VAL A 173 -13.70 -9.45 -15.82
CA VAL A 173 -13.57 -9.39 -14.36
C VAL A 173 -12.43 -8.48 -13.94
N MET A 174 -11.22 -8.78 -14.43
CA MET A 174 -10.02 -8.05 -14.05
C MET A 174 -10.07 -6.60 -14.51
N TRP A 175 -10.58 -6.33 -15.71
CA TRP A 175 -10.80 -4.99 -16.22
C TRP A 175 -11.80 -4.20 -15.36
N THR A 176 -12.94 -4.81 -14.99
CA THR A 176 -13.95 -4.11 -14.16
C THR A 176 -13.45 -3.91 -12.73
N GLU A 177 -12.84 -4.93 -12.12
CA GLU A 177 -12.27 -4.84 -10.76
C GLU A 177 -11.20 -3.74 -10.72
N PHE A 178 -10.35 -3.64 -11.74
CA PHE A 178 -9.36 -2.58 -11.87
C PHE A 178 -10.01 -1.19 -11.88
N ILE A 179 -11.04 -0.97 -12.71
CA ILE A 179 -11.76 0.32 -12.74
C ILE A 179 -12.40 0.62 -11.38
N VAL A 180 -13.08 -0.37 -10.77
CA VAL A 180 -13.80 -0.19 -9.50
C VAL A 180 -12.86 0.13 -8.35
N PHE A 181 -11.77 -0.64 -8.18
CA PHE A 181 -10.80 -0.40 -7.11
C PHE A 181 -10.08 0.94 -7.27
N LEU A 182 -9.69 1.27 -8.50
CA LEU A 182 -9.08 2.54 -8.81
C LEU A 182 -10.02 3.70 -8.45
N SER A 183 -11.28 3.63 -8.91
CA SER A 183 -12.30 4.64 -8.66
C SER A 183 -12.61 4.79 -7.17
N LEU A 184 -12.70 3.67 -6.45
CA LEU A 184 -12.88 3.68 -5.00
C LEU A 184 -11.69 4.35 -4.30
N SER A 185 -10.45 4.05 -4.73
CA SER A 185 -9.26 4.64 -4.12
C SER A 185 -9.23 6.17 -4.30
N PHE A 186 -9.60 6.70 -5.48
CA PHE A 186 -9.71 8.14 -5.70
C PHE A 186 -10.92 8.76 -5.00
N GLY A 187 -12.04 8.03 -4.88
CA GLY A 187 -13.19 8.46 -4.07
C GLY A 187 -12.82 8.63 -2.59
N LEU A 188 -12.07 7.68 -2.03
CA LEU A 188 -11.54 7.74 -0.67
C LEU A 188 -10.50 8.85 -0.52
N ALA A 189 -9.57 8.98 -1.47
CA ALA A 189 -8.60 10.07 -1.48
C ALA A 189 -9.28 11.43 -1.55
N GLY A 190 -10.38 11.55 -2.29
CA GLY A 190 -11.24 12.73 -2.36
C GLY A 190 -11.76 13.19 -1.01
N GLN A 191 -11.78 12.33 0.03
CA GLN A 191 -12.15 12.71 1.39
C GLN A 191 -11.03 13.43 2.16
N MET A 192 -9.77 13.35 1.72
CA MET A 192 -8.62 13.93 2.43
C MET A 192 -8.78 15.43 2.75
N PRO A 193 -9.24 16.30 1.82
CA PRO A 193 -9.42 17.72 2.12
C PRO A 193 -10.39 17.95 3.28
N MET A 194 -11.49 17.19 3.30
CA MET A 194 -12.51 17.30 4.33
C MET A 194 -12.04 16.76 5.68
N VAL A 195 -11.37 15.60 5.69
CA VAL A 195 -10.89 14.96 6.93
C VAL A 195 -9.79 15.80 7.59
N ILE A 196 -8.77 16.21 6.82
CA ILE A 196 -7.64 16.99 7.36
C ILE A 196 -8.11 18.35 7.85
N THR A 197 -8.94 19.03 7.05
CA THR A 197 -9.50 20.34 7.42
C THR A 197 -10.44 20.21 8.62
N GLY A 198 -11.29 19.19 8.65
CA GLY A 198 -12.23 18.95 9.74
C GLY A 198 -11.54 18.64 11.07
N LEU A 199 -10.51 17.79 11.06
CA LEU A 199 -9.70 17.48 12.25
C LEU A 199 -8.92 18.69 12.75
N SER A 200 -8.38 19.50 11.83
CA SER A 200 -7.66 20.73 12.17
C SER A 200 -8.61 21.81 12.70
N TYR A 201 -9.79 21.96 12.10
CA TYR A 201 -10.83 22.89 12.55
C TYR A 201 -11.39 22.51 13.92
N ALA A 202 -11.56 21.21 14.17
CA ALA A 202 -12.01 20.69 15.46
C ALA A 202 -10.92 20.70 16.54
N GLU A 203 -9.70 21.14 16.21
CA GLU A 203 -8.53 21.15 17.11
C GLU A 203 -8.17 19.76 17.68
N ILE A 204 -8.64 18.69 17.05
CA ILE A 204 -8.28 17.30 17.40
C ILE A 204 -6.84 17.01 16.98
N VAL A 205 -6.42 17.53 15.82
CA VAL A 205 -5.05 17.42 15.32
C VAL A 205 -4.61 18.78 14.77
N PRO A 206 -3.56 19.41 15.31
CA PRO A 206 -3.06 20.68 14.79
C PRO A 206 -2.60 20.58 13.33
N TYR A 207 -2.81 21.66 12.54
CA TYR A 207 -2.34 21.74 11.15
C TYR A 207 -0.84 21.47 11.02
N GLU A 208 -0.05 21.97 11.98
CA GLU A 208 1.39 21.81 12.08
C GLU A 208 1.78 20.34 12.12
N THR A 209 0.96 19.48 12.78
CA THR A 209 1.22 18.04 12.84
C THR A 209 1.14 17.40 11.46
N PHE A 210 0.12 17.72 10.67
CA PHE A 210 0.01 17.21 9.29
C PHE A 210 1.13 17.76 8.39
N ARG A 211 1.50 19.03 8.58
CA ARG A 211 2.59 19.65 7.82
C ARG A 211 3.93 19.00 8.14
N ASP A 212 4.26 18.83 9.41
CA ASP A 212 5.58 18.34 9.84
C ASP A 212 5.73 16.83 9.56
N LYS A 213 4.62 16.08 9.61
CA LYS A 213 4.56 14.64 9.29
C LYS A 213 4.24 14.34 7.82
N TRP A 214 4.37 15.30 6.89
CA TRP A 214 4.05 15.11 5.47
C TRP A 214 4.77 13.91 4.84
N ARG A 215 6.00 13.62 5.28
CA ARG A 215 6.79 12.46 4.79
C ARG A 215 6.10 11.13 5.08
N TYR A 216 5.50 11.00 6.27
CA TYR A 216 4.74 9.80 6.65
C TYR A 216 3.45 9.68 5.84
N ALA A 217 2.78 10.81 5.54
CA ALA A 217 1.62 10.81 4.65
C ALA A 217 1.98 10.37 3.24
N VAL A 218 3.11 10.83 2.69
CA VAL A 218 3.61 10.35 1.39
C VAL A 218 3.86 8.85 1.42
N VAL A 219 4.57 8.34 2.44
CA VAL A 219 4.77 6.89 2.58
C VAL A 219 3.44 6.13 2.69
N ALA A 220 2.50 6.63 3.48
CA ALA A 220 1.17 6.02 3.61
C ALA A 220 0.41 6.02 2.28
N ILE A 221 0.52 7.07 1.46
CA ILE A 221 -0.04 7.12 0.10
C ILE A 221 0.60 6.04 -0.76
N PHE A 222 1.94 5.90 -0.77
CA PHE A 222 2.59 4.84 -1.55
C PHE A 222 2.20 3.43 -1.09
N VAL A 223 2.10 3.21 0.23
CA VAL A 223 1.66 1.92 0.80
C VAL A 223 0.21 1.61 0.42
N PHE A 224 -0.68 2.60 0.55
CA PHE A 224 -2.06 2.47 0.12
C PHE A 224 -2.14 2.22 -1.40
N GLY A 225 -1.35 2.95 -2.18
CA GLY A 225 -1.20 2.76 -3.61
C GLY A 225 -0.78 1.34 -3.97
N ALA A 226 0.13 0.70 -3.22
CA ALA A 226 0.53 -0.68 -3.46
C ALA A 226 -0.55 -1.73 -3.14
N VAL A 227 -1.60 -1.36 -2.39
CA VAL A 227 -2.76 -2.22 -2.12
C VAL A 227 -3.81 -2.12 -3.24
N PHE A 228 -4.05 -0.92 -3.77
CA PHE A 228 -5.09 -0.65 -4.77
C PHE A 228 -4.57 -0.64 -6.21
N SER A 229 -3.29 -0.32 -6.39
CA SER A 229 -2.56 -0.41 -7.63
C SER A 229 -1.57 -1.57 -7.53
N PRO A 230 -1.36 -2.30 -8.63
CA PRO A 230 -0.26 -3.22 -8.78
C PRO A 230 1.08 -2.63 -8.28
N PRO A 231 1.95 -3.43 -7.65
CA PRO A 231 3.21 -2.96 -7.08
C PRO A 231 4.28 -2.78 -8.18
N ASP A 232 3.93 -2.12 -9.28
CA ASP A 232 4.89 -1.68 -10.29
C ASP A 232 5.23 -0.20 -10.06
N PRO A 233 6.52 0.18 -10.09
CA PRO A 233 6.93 1.55 -9.76
C PRO A 233 6.29 2.62 -10.63
N PHE A 234 5.96 2.30 -11.89
CA PHE A 234 5.43 3.26 -12.83
C PHE A 234 3.96 3.61 -12.51
N THR A 235 3.07 2.62 -12.43
CA THR A 235 1.66 2.88 -12.09
C THR A 235 1.53 3.36 -10.66
N GLN A 236 2.37 2.89 -9.73
CA GLN A 236 2.38 3.36 -8.36
C GLN A 236 2.79 4.84 -8.27
N LEU A 237 3.77 5.30 -9.07
CA LEU A 237 4.13 6.72 -9.16
C LEU A 237 3.03 7.54 -9.82
N LEU A 238 2.47 7.06 -10.93
CA LEU A 238 1.39 7.71 -11.65
C LEU A 238 0.17 7.92 -10.72
N TRP A 239 -0.14 6.92 -9.91
CA TRP A 239 -1.23 6.95 -8.93
C TRP A 239 -0.90 7.80 -7.69
N ALA A 240 0.31 7.71 -7.15
CA ALA A 240 0.69 8.45 -5.94
C ALA A 240 0.78 9.97 -6.19
N PHE A 241 1.22 10.39 -7.38
CA PHE A 241 1.38 11.81 -7.71
C PHE A 241 0.11 12.67 -7.48
N PRO A 242 -1.06 12.34 -8.05
CA PRO A 242 -2.29 13.10 -7.80
C PRO A 242 -2.73 13.06 -6.34
N LEU A 243 -2.49 11.97 -5.61
CA LEU A 243 -2.85 11.89 -4.19
C LEU A 243 -1.92 12.73 -3.30
N VAL A 244 -0.63 12.77 -3.59
CA VAL A 244 0.32 13.65 -2.89
C VAL A 244 -0.02 15.12 -3.19
N ALA A 245 -0.37 15.44 -4.43
CA ALA A 245 -0.87 16.77 -4.78
C ALA A 245 -2.15 17.12 -4.02
N LEU A 246 -3.10 16.18 -3.92
CA LEU A 246 -4.34 16.34 -3.16
C LEU A 246 -4.09 16.50 -1.66
N TYR A 247 -3.10 15.79 -1.10
CA TYR A 247 -2.65 15.97 0.28
C TYR A 247 -2.10 17.39 0.51
N GLY A 248 -1.25 17.88 -0.40
CA GLY A 248 -0.74 19.25 -0.36
C GLY A 248 -1.85 20.30 -0.44
N PHE A 249 -2.84 20.08 -1.31
CA PHE A 249 -4.04 20.92 -1.38
C PHE A 249 -4.84 20.88 -0.07
N SER A 250 -5.01 19.69 0.52
CA SER A 250 -5.72 19.49 1.79
C SER A 250 -5.04 20.24 2.94
N LEU A 251 -3.70 20.21 3.00
CA LEU A 251 -2.91 20.99 3.95
C LEU A 251 -3.15 22.49 3.77
N TYR A 252 -3.10 22.98 2.53
CA TYR A 252 -3.33 24.39 2.25
C TYR A 252 -4.73 24.84 2.67
N LEU A 253 -5.76 24.04 2.35
CA LEU A 253 -7.14 24.30 2.76
C LEU A 253 -7.29 24.31 4.28
N ALA A 254 -6.67 23.35 4.98
CA ALA A 254 -6.70 23.28 6.43
C ALA A 254 -6.06 24.51 7.07
N LYS A 255 -4.90 24.97 6.57
CA LYS A 255 -4.26 26.22 7.01
C LYS A 255 -5.23 27.39 6.90
N LEU A 256 -5.84 27.56 5.73
CA LEU A 256 -6.75 28.66 5.47
C LEU A 256 -7.95 28.65 6.43
N VAL A 257 -8.55 27.48 6.65
CA VAL A 257 -9.74 27.34 7.50
C VAL A 257 -9.40 27.54 8.99
N VAL A 258 -8.25 27.05 9.46
CA VAL A 258 -7.80 27.28 10.84
C VAL A 258 -7.45 28.75 11.09
N THR A 259 -6.75 29.40 10.15
CA THR A 259 -6.49 30.84 10.22
C THR A 259 -7.80 31.64 10.23
N ALA A 260 -8.77 31.28 9.40
CA ALA A 260 -10.09 31.89 9.43
C ALA A 260 -10.78 31.67 10.79
N LYS A 261 -10.81 30.44 11.32
CA LYS A 261 -11.44 30.14 12.62
C LYS A 261 -10.84 30.97 13.76
N ARG A 262 -9.51 31.08 13.87
CA ARG A 262 -8.83 31.87 14.91
C ARG A 262 -9.19 33.35 14.86
N SER A 263 -9.69 33.82 13.74
CA SER A 263 -10.11 35.21 13.54
C SER A 263 -11.63 35.37 13.43
N SER A 264 -12.44 34.32 13.66
CA SER A 264 -13.90 34.31 13.40
C SER A 264 -14.68 35.36 14.16
N ASP A 265 -14.18 35.82 15.30
CA ASP A 265 -14.80 36.90 16.08
C ASP A 265 -14.64 38.29 15.42
N ARG A 266 -13.87 38.41 14.32
CA ARG A 266 -13.67 39.65 13.56
C ARG A 266 -13.82 39.50 12.04
N ILE A 267 -14.25 38.34 11.51
CA ILE A 267 -14.39 38.17 10.04
C ILE A 267 -15.61 38.92 9.53
N ASP A 268 -15.40 40.14 9.05
CA ASP A 268 -16.33 40.77 8.13
C ASP A 268 -16.02 40.30 6.70
N VAL A 269 -16.63 39.18 6.27
CA VAL A 269 -16.46 38.64 4.90
C VAL A 269 -16.83 39.69 3.85
N LEU A 270 -17.88 40.47 4.13
CA LEU A 270 -18.31 41.56 3.26
C LEU A 270 -17.30 42.72 3.29
N GLY A 271 -16.71 42.99 4.45
CA GLY A 271 -15.60 43.93 4.64
C GLY A 271 -14.36 43.55 3.83
N ALA A 272 -13.91 42.30 3.91
CA ALA A 272 -12.74 41.81 3.16
C ALA A 272 -12.97 41.83 1.65
N VAL A 273 -14.15 41.40 1.19
CA VAL A 273 -14.53 41.50 -0.24
C VAL A 273 -14.63 42.96 -0.68
N ARG A 274 -15.11 43.87 0.18
CA ARG A 274 -15.17 45.31 -0.12
C ARG A 274 -13.77 45.94 -0.20
N ASN A 275 -12.86 45.57 0.71
CA ASN A 275 -11.49 46.07 0.73
C ASN A 275 -10.70 45.62 -0.50
N HIS A 276 -10.92 44.38 -0.95
CA HIS A 276 -10.27 43.78 -2.12
C HIS A 276 -11.21 43.59 -3.30
N TRP A 277 -12.21 44.46 -3.45
CA TRP A 277 -13.28 44.29 -4.46
C TRP A 277 -12.72 44.27 -5.89
N ASN A 278 -11.64 45.01 -6.12
CA ASN A 278 -10.92 45.07 -7.38
C ASN A 278 -10.25 43.73 -7.71
N VAL A 279 -9.69 43.03 -6.71
CA VAL A 279 -9.07 41.72 -6.89
C VAL A 279 -10.14 40.63 -7.05
N VAL A 280 -11.18 40.64 -6.22
CA VAL A 280 -12.28 39.66 -6.31
C VAL A 280 -13.06 39.82 -7.62
N GLY A 281 -13.44 41.05 -7.96
CA GLY A 281 -14.10 41.36 -9.23
C GLY A 281 -13.19 41.08 -10.42
N GLY A 282 -11.92 41.46 -10.34
CA GLY A 282 -10.92 41.18 -11.37
C GLY A 282 -10.73 39.69 -11.62
N ALA A 283 -10.59 38.87 -10.57
CA ALA A 283 -10.47 37.43 -10.64
C ALA A 283 -11.73 36.77 -11.23
N THR A 284 -12.92 37.24 -10.83
CA THR A 284 -14.21 36.75 -11.36
C THR A 284 -14.30 36.98 -12.87
N VAL A 285 -13.97 38.20 -13.32
CA VAL A 285 -13.94 38.55 -14.75
C VAL A 285 -12.86 37.77 -15.48
N LEU A 286 -11.68 37.60 -14.88
CA LEU A 286 -10.58 36.79 -15.44
C LEU A 286 -10.99 35.32 -15.62
N GLY A 287 -11.64 34.70 -14.64
CA GLY A 287 -12.10 33.32 -14.72
C GLY A 287 -13.08 33.10 -15.88
N GLY A 288 -14.06 33.99 -16.03
CA GLY A 288 -14.99 33.96 -17.16
C GLY A 288 -14.31 34.28 -18.50
N ALA A 289 -13.44 35.29 -18.54
CA ALA A 289 -12.74 35.73 -19.73
C ALA A 289 -11.71 34.71 -20.23
N LEU A 290 -11.07 33.95 -19.35
CA LEU A 290 -10.16 32.86 -19.71
C LEU A 290 -10.91 31.73 -20.42
N VAL A 291 -12.08 31.35 -19.92
CA VAL A 291 -12.92 30.34 -20.58
C VAL A 291 -13.43 30.85 -21.92
N TYR A 292 -13.93 32.09 -21.96
CA TYR A 292 -14.36 32.72 -23.21
C TYR A 292 -13.20 32.82 -24.22
N GLY A 293 -12.03 33.27 -23.76
CA GLY A 293 -10.80 33.37 -24.54
C GLY A 293 -10.33 32.03 -25.08
N PHE A 294 -10.37 30.99 -24.26
CA PHE A 294 -9.97 29.64 -24.63
C PHE A 294 -10.83 29.10 -25.78
N TYR A 295 -12.15 29.30 -25.74
CA TYR A 295 -13.05 28.77 -26.77
C TYR A 295 -13.20 29.69 -27.99
N GLU A 296 -13.23 31.01 -27.81
CA GLU A 296 -13.51 31.97 -28.90
C GLU A 296 -12.25 32.44 -29.64
N TYR A 297 -11.14 32.63 -28.93
CA TYR A 297 -9.89 33.16 -29.51
C TYR A 297 -8.87 32.08 -29.87
N GLY A 298 -9.35 30.86 -30.15
CA GLY A 298 -8.52 29.79 -30.68
C GLY A 298 -7.60 29.10 -29.67
N GLY A 299 -7.83 29.26 -28.36
CA GLY A 299 -7.12 28.47 -27.33
C GLY A 299 -7.38 26.97 -27.50
N ARG A 300 -8.62 26.59 -27.80
CA ARG A 300 -9.03 25.22 -28.15
C ARG A 300 -8.26 24.69 -29.35
N THR A 301 -8.18 25.46 -30.43
CA THR A 301 -7.46 25.07 -31.64
C THR A 301 -5.97 24.96 -31.38
N ALA A 302 -5.37 25.91 -30.66
CA ALA A 302 -3.96 25.87 -30.30
C ALA A 302 -3.60 24.64 -29.44
N VAL A 303 -4.43 24.32 -28.43
CA VAL A 303 -4.25 23.12 -27.61
C VAL A 303 -4.48 21.85 -28.43
N ASN A 304 -5.50 21.80 -29.28
CA ASN A 304 -5.75 20.67 -30.17
C ASN A 304 -4.63 20.48 -31.21
N ASP A 305 -4.01 21.56 -31.67
CA ASP A 305 -2.88 21.55 -32.59
C ASP A 305 -1.58 21.11 -31.89
N LEU A 306 -1.36 21.55 -30.64
CA LEU A 306 -0.28 21.04 -29.79
C LEU A 306 -0.46 19.55 -29.49
N LEU A 307 -1.68 19.13 -29.15
CA LEU A 307 -2.01 17.72 -28.96
C LEU A 307 -1.79 16.92 -30.24
N ARG A 308 -2.03 17.51 -31.42
CA ARG A 308 -1.72 16.87 -32.72
C ARG A 308 -0.22 16.74 -32.95
N LEU A 309 0.56 17.79 -32.64
CA LEU A 309 2.02 17.77 -32.71
C LEU A 309 2.63 16.76 -31.73
N ALA A 310 2.01 16.57 -30.58
CA ALA A 310 2.39 15.57 -29.58
C ALA A 310 1.89 14.15 -29.90
N GLY A 311 1.31 13.92 -31.09
CA GLY A 311 0.82 12.59 -31.51
C GLY A 311 -0.47 12.13 -30.81
N SER A 312 -1.11 12.97 -30.01
CA SER A 312 -2.33 12.61 -29.29
C SER A 312 -3.56 12.65 -30.21
N THR A 313 -4.36 11.59 -30.15
CA THR A 313 -5.68 11.49 -30.79
C THR A 313 -6.76 12.30 -30.06
N ARG A 314 -6.52 12.70 -28.80
CA ARG A 314 -7.50 13.42 -27.98
C ARG A 314 -7.62 14.89 -28.39
N ARG A 315 -8.84 15.41 -28.31
CA ARG A 315 -9.18 16.79 -28.66
C ARG A 315 -10.13 17.37 -27.62
N PHE A 316 -9.93 18.63 -27.28
CA PHE A 316 -10.93 19.43 -26.59
C PHE A 316 -12.17 19.58 -27.48
N LEU A 317 -13.28 19.07 -26.95
CA LEU A 317 -14.60 19.11 -27.57
C LEU A 317 -15.09 20.54 -27.74
N GLU A 318 -16.06 20.72 -28.63
CA GLU A 318 -16.74 21.99 -28.80
C GLU A 318 -17.63 22.29 -27.60
N PRO A 319 -17.86 23.58 -27.29
CA PRO A 319 -18.81 23.97 -26.25
C PRO A 319 -20.14 23.27 -26.50
N GLY A 320 -20.69 22.61 -25.48
CA GLY A 320 -22.01 21.97 -25.55
C GLY A 320 -22.03 20.52 -25.99
N ALA A 321 -21.00 20.02 -26.70
CA ALA A 321 -20.95 18.62 -27.14
C ALA A 321 -20.94 17.62 -25.96
N GLY A 322 -20.35 17.99 -24.82
CA GLY A 322 -20.34 17.17 -23.60
C GLY A 322 -21.59 17.28 -22.72
N LEU A 323 -22.36 18.36 -22.85
CA LEU A 323 -23.57 18.62 -22.03
C LEU A 323 -24.88 18.41 -22.82
N GLY A 324 -24.81 18.20 -24.13
CA GLY A 324 -25.97 18.08 -25.00
C GLY A 324 -26.79 19.37 -25.15
N VAL A 325 -26.19 20.53 -24.87
CA VAL A 325 -26.84 21.85 -24.91
C VAL A 325 -26.18 22.74 -25.96
N ASP A 326 -26.89 23.79 -26.38
CA ASP A 326 -26.40 24.74 -27.38
C ASP A 326 -25.02 25.31 -27.00
N PRO A 327 -24.08 25.46 -27.95
CA PRO A 327 -22.71 25.92 -27.67
C PRO A 327 -22.63 27.24 -26.92
N THR A 328 -23.53 28.19 -27.20
CA THR A 328 -23.56 29.49 -26.53
C THR A 328 -23.98 29.36 -25.07
N THR A 329 -24.92 28.46 -24.80
CA THR A 329 -25.42 28.16 -23.45
C THR A 329 -24.36 27.41 -22.65
N ALA A 330 -23.69 26.43 -23.25
CA ALA A 330 -22.60 25.70 -22.62
C ALA A 330 -21.43 26.62 -22.26
N LEU A 331 -21.04 27.50 -23.18
CA LEU A 331 -19.99 28.48 -22.95
C LEU A 331 -20.36 29.40 -21.78
N GLY A 332 -21.59 29.90 -21.74
CA GLY A 332 -22.10 30.72 -20.64
C GLY A 332 -22.06 29.98 -19.29
N VAL A 333 -22.44 28.71 -19.27
CA VAL A 333 -22.38 27.85 -18.06
C VAL A 333 -20.94 27.64 -17.61
N TYR A 334 -20.03 27.31 -18.52
CA TYR A 334 -18.61 27.11 -18.19
C TYR A 334 -17.94 28.39 -17.70
N ALA A 335 -18.20 29.52 -18.37
CA ALA A 335 -17.67 30.82 -17.98
C ALA A 335 -18.22 31.24 -16.60
N ALA A 336 -19.51 31.02 -16.33
CA ALA A 336 -20.11 31.30 -15.03
C ALA A 336 -19.52 30.41 -13.92
N ALA A 337 -19.36 29.10 -14.18
CA ALA A 337 -18.79 28.17 -13.22
C ALA A 337 -17.35 28.55 -12.84
N TRP A 338 -16.51 28.88 -13.83
CA TRP A 338 -15.14 29.33 -13.59
C TRP A 338 -15.06 30.71 -12.96
N ALA A 339 -15.95 31.64 -13.33
CA ALA A 339 -16.06 32.95 -12.69
C ALA A 339 -16.40 32.80 -11.20
N ILE A 340 -17.35 31.92 -10.85
CA ILE A 340 -17.72 31.62 -9.45
C ILE A 340 -16.55 30.96 -8.71
N ALA A 341 -15.85 30.01 -9.34
CA ALA A 341 -14.68 29.36 -8.73
C ALA A 341 -13.56 30.37 -8.44
N PHE A 342 -13.23 31.23 -9.41
CA PHE A 342 -12.24 32.30 -9.21
C PHE A 342 -12.71 33.34 -8.18
N ALA A 343 -13.99 33.68 -8.16
CA ALA A 343 -14.57 34.56 -7.14
C ALA A 343 -14.42 33.96 -5.74
N ALA A 344 -14.70 32.66 -5.60
CA ALA A 344 -14.56 31.95 -4.33
C ALA A 344 -13.09 31.90 -3.87
N VAL A 345 -12.17 31.57 -4.77
CA VAL A 345 -10.73 31.55 -4.48
C VAL A 345 -10.21 32.94 -4.14
N ALA A 346 -10.60 33.98 -4.89
CA ALA A 346 -10.19 35.35 -4.64
C ALA A 346 -10.80 35.92 -3.36
N THR A 347 -12.03 35.53 -3.03
CA THR A 347 -12.67 35.88 -1.75
C THR A 347 -11.93 35.21 -0.59
N LEU A 348 -11.58 33.93 -0.73
CA LEU A 348 -10.76 33.20 0.24
C LEU A 348 -9.38 33.84 0.41
N TRP A 349 -8.75 34.27 -0.69
CA TRP A 349 -7.48 34.99 -0.65
C TRP A 349 -7.61 36.37 0.01
N ALA A 350 -8.65 37.14 -0.32
CA ALA A 350 -8.90 38.45 0.27
C ALA A 350 -9.12 38.34 1.78
N VAL A 351 -9.92 37.37 2.21
CA VAL A 351 -10.12 37.04 3.62
C VAL A 351 -8.79 36.63 4.25
N TYR A 352 -8.02 35.72 3.64
CA TYR A 352 -6.72 35.31 4.17
C TYR A 352 -5.75 36.49 4.32
N THR A 353 -5.70 37.41 3.36
CA THR A 353 -4.74 38.52 3.35
C THR A 353 -5.07 39.57 4.42
N ASP A 354 -6.36 39.88 4.60
CA ASP A 354 -6.82 40.75 5.69
C ASP A 354 -6.60 40.08 7.07
N LEU A 355 -6.70 38.75 7.14
CA LEU A 355 -6.43 38.01 8.37
C LEU A 355 -4.94 37.92 8.71
N ASP A 356 -4.07 37.67 7.72
CA ASP A 356 -2.63 37.56 7.89
C ASP A 356 -2.06 38.92 8.36
N THR A 357 -2.52 40.01 7.74
CA THR A 357 -2.14 41.38 8.13
C THR A 357 -2.69 41.80 9.50
N ALA A 358 -3.90 41.38 9.86
CA ALA A 358 -4.43 41.59 11.22
C ALA A 358 -3.69 40.76 12.27
N SER A 359 -3.23 39.55 11.92
CA SER A 359 -2.46 38.67 12.81
C SER A 359 -1.00 39.12 12.98
N ALA A 360 -0.40 39.76 11.96
CA ALA A 360 0.93 40.34 12.01
C ALA A 360 1.06 41.53 13.00
N GLY A 361 -0.08 42.06 13.47
CA GLY A 361 -0.13 43.06 14.55
C GLY A 361 0.07 42.49 15.96
N TYR A 362 0.06 41.17 16.14
CA TYR A 362 0.36 40.54 17.42
C TYR A 362 1.87 40.47 17.64
N ARG A 363 2.42 41.57 18.17
CA ARG A 363 3.52 41.45 19.12
C ARG A 363 2.94 40.62 20.29
N TYR A 364 3.47 39.44 20.55
CA TYR A 364 3.30 38.84 21.87
C TYR A 364 3.62 39.96 22.87
N GLY A 365 2.68 40.28 23.76
CA GLY A 365 2.98 41.19 24.86
C GLY A 365 4.23 40.67 25.56
N ASP A 366 5.10 41.57 26.01
CA ASP A 366 6.28 41.19 26.78
C ASP A 366 5.81 40.27 27.93
N PRO A 367 6.19 38.98 27.95
CA PRO A 367 5.64 38.03 28.92
C PRO A 367 5.98 38.42 30.37
N THR A 368 6.98 39.26 30.57
CA THR A 368 7.37 39.85 31.87
C THR A 368 6.52 41.06 32.28
N ALA A 369 5.75 41.66 31.35
CA ALA A 369 4.90 42.81 31.62
C ALA A 369 3.49 42.43 32.15
N ILE A 370 3.29 41.16 32.51
CA ILE A 370 2.03 40.67 33.08
C ILE A 370 2.00 41.04 34.58
N ASP A 371 1.05 41.89 34.97
CA ASP A 371 0.82 42.22 36.37
C ASP A 371 0.12 41.05 37.08
N VAL A 372 0.89 40.25 37.81
CA VAL A 372 0.41 39.08 38.55
C VAL A 372 -0.58 39.47 39.66
N GLY A 373 -0.52 40.70 40.16
CA GLY A 373 -1.42 41.22 41.18
C GLY A 373 -2.87 41.39 40.70
N GLU A 374 -3.08 41.66 39.42
CA GLU A 374 -4.42 41.82 38.84
C GLU A 374 -5.07 40.50 38.40
N LEU A 375 -4.32 39.39 38.38
CA LEU A 375 -4.83 38.08 37.95
C LEU A 375 -5.67 37.39 39.04
N ASP A 376 -6.61 36.53 38.63
CA ASP A 376 -7.29 35.60 39.54
C ASP A 376 -6.48 34.31 39.72
N ALA A 377 -6.86 33.45 40.67
CA ALA A 377 -6.12 32.21 40.94
C ALA A 377 -5.94 31.30 39.71
N ALA A 378 -6.91 31.29 38.79
CA ALA A 378 -6.81 30.55 37.53
C ALA A 378 -5.85 31.23 36.53
N GLY A 379 -5.88 32.56 36.46
CA GLY A 379 -4.99 33.37 35.65
C GLY A 379 -3.53 33.27 36.08
N VAL A 380 -3.25 33.25 37.39
CA VAL A 380 -1.91 33.02 37.95
C VAL A 380 -1.36 31.66 37.53
N ARG A 381 -2.17 30.59 37.60
CA ARG A 381 -1.75 29.24 37.15
C ARG A 381 -1.51 29.14 35.65
N ALA A 382 -2.18 29.96 34.85
CA ALA A 382 -2.07 29.96 33.39
C ALA A 382 -0.99 30.92 32.86
N ALA A 383 -0.42 31.78 33.70
CA ALA A 383 0.56 32.76 33.29
C ALA A 383 1.92 32.11 32.89
N PRO A 384 2.67 32.71 31.93
CA PRO A 384 3.98 32.21 31.50
C PRO A 384 4.98 32.19 32.66
N ALA A 385 5.90 31.22 32.68
CA ALA A 385 6.94 31.13 33.72
C ALA A 385 7.88 32.35 33.75
N ASP A 386 8.12 32.99 32.59
CA ASP A 386 8.95 34.19 32.47
C ASP A 386 8.44 35.36 33.34
N ALA A 387 7.13 35.43 33.63
CA ALA A 387 6.55 36.46 34.50
C ALA A 387 6.92 36.28 35.98
N PHE A 388 7.28 35.06 36.39
CA PHE A 388 7.66 34.73 37.77
C PHE A 388 9.18 34.57 37.94
N ALA A 389 9.91 34.26 36.86
CA ALA A 389 11.36 34.10 36.87
C ALA A 389 12.13 35.42 37.12
N GLU A 390 11.56 36.57 36.72
CA GLU A 390 12.13 37.90 37.01
C GLU A 390 11.58 38.54 38.30
N MET A 391 10.54 37.93 38.91
CA MET A 391 9.95 38.40 40.16
C MET A 391 10.90 38.12 41.33
N GLY A 392 11.02 39.05 42.28
CA GLY A 392 11.78 38.81 43.50
C GLY A 392 10.98 37.98 44.52
N GLU A 393 11.66 37.20 45.37
CA GLU A 393 11.01 36.45 46.48
C GLU A 393 10.22 37.38 47.42
N GLU A 394 10.73 38.58 47.68
CA GLU A 394 10.03 39.60 48.48
C GLU A 394 8.73 40.08 47.81
N GLU A 395 8.72 40.14 46.47
CA GLU A 395 7.56 40.55 45.67
C GLU A 395 6.51 39.44 45.59
N SER A 396 6.92 38.18 45.42
CA SER A 396 6.00 37.04 45.40
C SER A 396 5.31 36.86 46.76
N LEU A 397 6.07 37.01 47.86
CA LEU A 397 5.52 36.98 49.22
C LEU A 397 4.58 38.16 49.49
N ALA A 398 4.90 39.36 49.01
CA ALA A 398 4.03 40.53 49.15
C ALA A 398 2.71 40.36 48.38
N LEU A 399 2.75 39.80 47.17
CA LEU A 399 1.55 39.51 46.36
C LEU A 399 0.71 38.38 46.97
N ALA A 400 1.35 37.32 47.47
CA ALA A 400 0.66 36.25 48.18
C ALA A 400 0.01 36.76 49.48
N GLN A 401 0.71 37.63 50.23
CA GLN A 401 0.16 38.26 51.43
C GLN A 401 -1.01 39.20 51.12
N SER A 402 -0.91 40.00 50.05
CA SER A 402 -2.02 40.83 49.57
C SER A 402 -3.24 39.99 49.18
N ALA A 403 -3.04 38.84 48.52
CA ALA A 403 -4.13 37.92 48.18
C ALA A 403 -4.80 37.30 49.43
N ILE A 404 -4.03 37.03 50.49
CA ILE A 404 -4.57 36.60 51.78
C ILE A 404 -5.36 37.72 52.46
N ASP A 405 -4.88 38.97 52.41
CA ASP A 405 -5.57 40.13 52.96
C ASP A 405 -6.89 40.42 52.21
N ASP A 406 -6.97 40.07 50.93
CA ASP A 406 -8.16 40.14 50.07
C ASP A 406 -9.09 38.91 50.18
N ASP A 407 -8.86 37.99 51.13
CA ASP A 407 -9.64 36.75 51.37
C ASP A 407 -9.62 35.75 50.20
N ASP A 408 -8.53 35.73 49.40
CA ASP A 408 -8.31 34.81 48.28
C ASP A 408 -7.08 33.88 48.51
N PRO A 409 -7.23 32.83 49.35
CA PRO A 409 -6.14 31.91 49.67
C PRO A 409 -5.72 31.03 48.49
N GLU A 410 -6.61 30.78 47.53
CA GLU A 410 -6.28 29.99 46.33
C GLU A 410 -5.34 30.74 45.40
N LYS A 411 -5.50 32.07 45.27
CA LYS A 411 -4.58 32.92 44.52
C LYS A 411 -3.23 33.02 45.22
N ALA A 412 -3.20 33.18 46.55
CA ALA A 412 -1.97 33.22 47.31
C ALA A 412 -1.12 31.95 47.12
N GLN A 413 -1.76 30.78 47.19
CA GLN A 413 -1.09 29.50 46.95
C GLN A 413 -0.61 29.37 45.50
N ALA A 414 -1.43 29.74 44.52
CA ALA A 414 -1.06 29.68 43.11
C ALA A 414 0.14 30.59 42.76
N ILE A 415 0.30 31.74 43.43
CA ILE A 415 1.43 32.66 43.23
C ILE A 415 2.73 32.00 43.72
N LEU A 416 2.70 31.39 44.91
CA LEU A 416 3.87 30.73 45.50
C LEU A 416 4.25 29.47 44.70
N ASP A 417 3.29 28.61 44.40
CA ASP A 417 3.54 27.38 43.64
C ASP A 417 4.18 27.67 42.26
N ARG A 418 3.73 28.72 41.56
CA ARG A 418 4.30 29.11 40.26
C ARG A 418 5.63 29.84 40.36
N PHE A 419 5.85 30.61 41.43
CA PHE A 419 7.14 31.22 41.71
C PHE A 419 8.20 30.17 42.00
N ASP A 420 7.85 29.16 42.79
CA ASP A 420 8.71 28.03 43.11
C ASP A 420 8.99 27.20 41.83
N GLU A 421 7.97 26.82 41.05
CA GLU A 421 8.14 26.09 39.79
C GLU A 421 9.04 26.84 38.78
N ALA A 422 8.94 28.17 38.71
CA ALA A 422 9.75 28.99 37.81
C ALA A 422 11.22 29.10 38.26
N ASN A 423 11.49 29.04 39.57
CA ASN A 423 12.83 29.18 40.14
C ASN A 423 13.52 27.85 40.49
N GLU A 424 12.76 26.76 40.67
CA GLU A 424 13.27 25.39 40.85
C GLU A 424 14.06 24.89 39.62
N GLY A 425 13.78 25.44 38.43
CA GLY A 425 14.57 25.16 37.21
C GLY A 425 15.99 25.75 37.21
N SER A 426 16.34 26.63 38.16
CA SER A 426 17.62 27.33 38.20
C SER A 426 18.61 26.75 39.23
N ASP A 427 18.14 25.99 40.23
CA ASP A 427 18.98 25.39 41.27
C ASP A 427 18.71 23.89 41.41
N GLY A 428 19.57 23.06 40.79
CA GLY A 428 19.73 21.66 41.22
C GLY A 428 19.68 20.59 40.13
N ASP A 429 20.85 20.29 39.56
CA ASP A 429 21.18 18.95 39.05
C ASP A 429 21.12 17.94 40.22
N GLY A 430 20.24 16.94 40.14
CA GLY A 430 20.33 15.74 40.97
C GLY A 430 19.02 15.15 41.51
N GLY A 431 18.51 14.13 40.81
CA GLY A 431 17.99 12.91 41.44
C GLY A 431 16.61 12.91 42.11
N ALA A 432 15.66 12.25 41.42
CA ALA A 432 14.66 11.31 41.94
C ALA A 432 13.77 11.73 43.13
N ASP A 433 12.45 11.82 42.89
CA ASP A 433 11.49 10.76 43.28
C ASP A 433 10.07 11.21 42.90
N ASP A 434 9.52 10.65 41.82
CA ASP A 434 8.10 10.81 41.48
C ASP A 434 7.29 9.70 42.16
N ALA A 435 6.63 10.08 43.24
CA ALA A 435 5.66 9.28 43.95
C ALA A 435 4.27 9.44 43.30
N GLY A 436 3.97 8.54 42.37
CA GLY A 436 2.68 7.86 42.30
C GLY A 436 1.55 8.51 41.51
N GLU A 437 1.23 7.91 40.37
CA GLU A 437 -0.15 7.64 39.95
C GLU A 437 -0.18 6.43 39.01
N ASP A 438 -0.22 5.23 39.60
CA ASP A 438 -0.20 3.97 38.85
C ASP A 438 -1.62 3.61 38.38
N GLY A 439 -1.97 4.11 37.19
CA GLY A 439 -3.18 3.76 36.46
C GLY A 439 -3.16 2.33 35.95
N LEU A 440 -4.36 1.75 35.83
CA LEU A 440 -4.76 0.36 35.50
C LEU A 440 -4.15 -0.31 34.24
N VAL A 441 -3.12 0.25 33.61
CA VAL A 441 -2.50 -0.24 32.37
C VAL A 441 -1.25 -1.11 32.62
N GLY A 442 -0.53 -0.93 33.73
CA GLY A 442 0.67 -1.73 34.06
C GLY A 442 0.39 -3.19 34.41
N ASN A 443 -0.84 -3.50 34.86
CA ASN A 443 -1.18 -4.82 35.40
C ASN A 443 -1.52 -5.89 34.35
N VAL A 444 -1.72 -5.50 33.08
CA VAL A 444 -1.98 -6.43 31.98
C VAL A 444 -0.67 -6.88 31.34
N GLN A 445 0.30 -5.97 31.18
CA GLN A 445 1.63 -6.29 30.65
C GLN A 445 2.40 -7.25 31.57
N ASN A 446 2.26 -7.07 32.88
CA ASN A 446 2.91 -7.92 33.90
C ASN A 446 2.23 -9.28 34.12
N ARG A 447 1.00 -9.46 33.62
CA ARG A 447 0.32 -10.77 33.63
C ARG A 447 0.62 -11.57 32.38
N THR A 448 0.72 -10.92 31.22
CA THR A 448 1.10 -11.56 29.96
C THR A 448 2.55 -12.00 29.96
N SER A 449 3.48 -11.18 30.50
CA SER A 449 4.90 -11.55 30.61
C SER A 449 5.13 -12.73 31.55
N ARG A 450 4.41 -12.78 32.68
CA ARG A 450 4.49 -13.90 33.62
C ARG A 450 3.85 -15.16 33.05
N ALA A 451 2.67 -15.07 32.43
CA ALA A 451 2.02 -16.22 31.80
C ALA A 451 2.85 -16.80 30.65
N SER A 452 3.53 -15.96 29.84
CA SER A 452 4.45 -16.44 28.81
C SER A 452 5.70 -17.08 29.41
N SER A 453 6.25 -16.52 30.50
CA SER A 453 7.43 -17.09 31.17
C SER A 453 7.14 -18.43 31.86
N THR A 454 5.95 -18.60 32.46
CA THR A 454 5.56 -19.85 33.12
C THR A 454 5.18 -20.92 32.09
N PHE A 455 4.58 -20.55 30.96
CA PHE A 455 4.29 -21.49 29.87
C PHE A 455 5.54 -21.96 29.12
N LEU A 456 6.55 -21.08 28.96
CA LEU A 456 7.85 -21.45 28.40
C LEU A 456 8.64 -22.35 29.36
N ALA A 457 8.65 -22.03 30.66
CA ALA A 457 9.35 -22.83 31.67
C ALA A 457 8.77 -24.24 31.87
N GLU A 458 7.46 -24.44 31.63
CA GLU A 458 6.83 -25.77 31.70
C GLU A 458 7.13 -26.61 30.43
N LEU A 459 7.46 -25.97 29.31
CA LEU A 459 7.82 -26.65 28.05
C LEU A 459 9.29 -27.05 27.97
N THR A 460 10.12 -26.56 28.90
CA THR A 460 11.58 -26.76 28.91
C THR A 460 12.09 -27.58 30.10
N ASP A 461 11.22 -28.37 30.76
CA ASP A 461 11.59 -29.27 31.86
C ASP A 461 12.43 -30.48 31.39
N GLY A 462 13.66 -30.16 30.98
CA GLY A 462 14.64 -31.05 30.37
C GLY A 462 15.94 -30.30 30.07
N ASN A 463 16.73 -30.01 31.10
CA ASN A 463 18.15 -29.65 31.04
C ASN A 463 18.49 -28.40 30.18
N GLU A 464 18.18 -27.21 30.67
CA GLU A 464 18.45 -25.93 29.98
C GLU A 464 19.91 -25.45 30.01
N GLU A 465 20.77 -25.93 30.92
CA GLU A 465 22.14 -25.40 31.03
C GLU A 465 23.06 -25.74 29.83
N GLU A 466 22.72 -26.73 28.99
CA GLU A 466 23.46 -27.02 27.75
C GLU A 466 22.73 -26.53 26.48
N ALA A 467 21.44 -26.20 26.55
CA ALA A 467 20.61 -25.87 25.38
C ALA A 467 20.46 -24.36 25.13
N GLU A 468 20.56 -23.52 26.18
CA GLU A 468 20.48 -22.05 26.03
C GLU A 468 21.69 -21.46 25.29
N ASP A 469 22.89 -22.04 25.46
CA ASP A 469 24.11 -21.59 24.77
C ASP A 469 24.09 -21.93 23.26
N ASP A 470 23.47 -23.03 22.86
CA ASP A 470 23.48 -23.49 21.47
C ASP A 470 22.49 -22.71 20.58
N ILE A 471 21.29 -22.37 21.07
CA ILE A 471 20.29 -21.63 20.28
C ILE A 471 20.56 -20.11 20.29
N GLY A 472 21.05 -19.57 21.41
CA GLY A 472 21.44 -18.16 21.54
C GLY A 472 22.70 -17.78 20.72
N GLY A 473 23.61 -18.74 20.54
CA GLY A 473 24.80 -18.59 19.70
C GLY A 473 24.46 -18.25 18.25
N TYR A 474 23.55 -19.02 17.63
CA TYR A 474 23.16 -18.79 16.23
C TYR A 474 22.51 -17.41 15.99
N TYR A 475 21.70 -16.91 16.92
CA TYR A 475 21.13 -15.56 16.81
C TYR A 475 22.23 -14.50 16.84
N THR A 476 23.19 -14.65 17.75
CA THR A 476 24.33 -13.73 17.89
C THR A 476 25.24 -13.76 16.66
N ASP A 477 25.42 -14.94 16.08
CA ASP A 477 26.18 -15.16 14.86
C ASP A 477 25.51 -14.57 13.63
N LEU A 478 24.20 -14.80 13.46
CA LEU A 478 23.40 -14.22 12.37
C LEU A 478 23.36 -12.69 12.46
N LYS A 479 23.21 -12.14 13.67
CA LYS A 479 23.25 -10.70 13.90
C LYS A 479 24.60 -10.11 13.50
N PHE A 480 25.70 -10.77 13.86
CA PHE A 480 27.04 -10.33 13.48
C PHE A 480 27.27 -10.34 11.97
N ILE A 481 26.81 -11.39 11.28
CA ILE A 481 26.84 -11.45 9.80
C ILE A 481 26.00 -10.31 9.22
N PHE A 482 24.81 -10.07 9.76
CA PHE A 482 23.91 -9.01 9.30
C PHE A 482 24.50 -7.61 9.52
N ASP A 483 25.16 -7.36 10.64
CA ASP A 483 25.85 -6.09 10.91
C ASP A 483 27.01 -5.84 9.93
N SER A 484 27.73 -6.89 9.54
CA SER A 484 28.78 -6.82 8.51
C SER A 484 28.21 -6.41 7.13
N LEU A 485 27.02 -6.94 6.79
CA LEU A 485 26.29 -6.61 5.57
C LEU A 485 25.67 -5.22 5.63
N ARG A 486 25.13 -4.81 6.78
CA ARG A 486 24.49 -3.51 6.99
C ARG A 486 25.42 -2.36 6.67
N THR A 487 26.66 -2.38 7.16
CA THR A 487 27.67 -1.34 6.89
C THR A 487 28.03 -1.24 5.40
N ARG A 488 27.84 -2.32 4.62
CA ARG A 488 28.17 -2.40 3.19
C ARG A 488 26.93 -2.48 2.29
N SER A 489 25.75 -2.36 2.88
CA SER A 489 24.44 -2.56 2.23
C SER A 489 24.24 -1.61 1.06
N PHE A 490 24.74 -0.38 1.16
CA PHE A 490 24.66 0.61 0.08
C PHE A 490 25.21 0.07 -1.25
N ARG A 491 26.32 -0.67 -1.24
CA ARG A 491 26.91 -1.23 -2.47
C ARG A 491 26.11 -2.41 -3.01
N ILE A 492 25.58 -3.25 -2.12
CA ILE A 492 24.74 -4.39 -2.50
C ILE A 492 23.44 -3.87 -3.13
N VAL A 493 22.79 -2.89 -2.48
CA VAL A 493 21.59 -2.23 -2.96
C VAL A 493 21.85 -1.45 -4.25
N ALA A 494 23.02 -0.82 -4.40
CA ALA A 494 23.39 -0.16 -5.65
C ALA A 494 23.52 -1.15 -6.83
N VAL A 495 24.16 -2.31 -6.62
CA VAL A 495 24.25 -3.37 -7.65
C VAL A 495 22.87 -3.93 -7.97
N PHE A 496 22.09 -4.26 -6.95
CA PHE A 496 20.70 -4.70 -7.09
C PHE A 496 19.87 -3.71 -7.93
N GLY A 497 19.89 -2.43 -7.54
CA GLY A 497 19.13 -1.38 -8.19
C GLY A 497 19.60 -1.09 -9.61
N ALA A 498 20.91 -1.11 -9.87
CA ALA A 498 21.46 -0.90 -11.20
C ALA A 498 21.06 -2.02 -12.17
N VAL A 499 21.14 -3.28 -11.74
CA VAL A 499 20.75 -4.43 -12.58
C VAL A 499 19.24 -4.47 -12.78
N MET A 500 18.46 -4.25 -11.73
CA MET A 500 17.01 -4.16 -11.82
C MET A 500 16.57 -3.05 -12.78
N ALA A 501 17.14 -1.84 -12.66
CA ALA A 501 16.83 -0.73 -13.55
C ALA A 501 17.23 -1.02 -15.00
N ALA A 502 18.44 -1.56 -15.24
CA ALA A 502 18.90 -1.91 -16.58
C ALA A 502 18.03 -2.99 -17.24
N ALA A 503 17.68 -4.05 -16.49
CA ALA A 503 16.83 -5.13 -16.97
C ALA A 503 15.41 -4.62 -17.27
N PHE A 504 14.84 -3.81 -16.38
CA PHE A 504 13.52 -3.23 -16.56
C PHE A 504 13.49 -2.30 -17.78
N THR A 505 14.46 -1.38 -17.89
CA THR A 505 14.55 -0.46 -19.04
C THR A 505 14.72 -1.23 -20.36
N TRP A 506 15.54 -2.28 -20.38
CA TRP A 506 15.69 -3.09 -21.59
C TRP A 506 14.38 -3.81 -21.98
N LEU A 507 13.68 -4.42 -21.03
CA LEU A 507 12.40 -5.06 -21.28
C LEU A 507 11.33 -4.05 -21.73
N TYR A 508 11.32 -2.88 -21.10
CA TYR A 508 10.39 -1.79 -21.40
C TYR A 508 10.62 -1.18 -22.79
N LEU A 509 11.87 -1.05 -23.25
CA LEU A 509 12.19 -0.50 -24.58
C LEU A 509 12.02 -1.53 -25.73
N GLY A 510 11.27 -2.62 -25.50
CA GLY A 510 10.99 -3.65 -26.51
C GLY A 510 11.76 -4.96 -26.33
N GLY A 511 12.49 -5.15 -25.22
CA GLY A 511 13.16 -6.40 -24.91
C GLY A 511 12.21 -7.60 -24.87
N LEU A 512 10.96 -7.42 -24.40
CA LEU A 512 9.94 -8.47 -24.44
C LEU A 512 9.68 -9.00 -25.86
N GLY A 513 9.52 -8.11 -26.84
CA GLY A 513 9.33 -8.48 -28.23
C GLY A 513 10.53 -9.26 -28.79
N THR A 514 11.76 -8.89 -28.38
CA THR A 514 12.96 -9.63 -28.80
C THR A 514 13.04 -11.05 -28.23
N VAL A 515 12.65 -11.23 -26.96
CA VAL A 515 12.62 -12.57 -26.32
C VAL A 515 11.55 -13.43 -26.95
N ARG A 516 10.35 -12.87 -27.15
CA ARG A 516 9.25 -13.56 -27.81
C ARG A 516 9.64 -14.00 -29.22
N GLY A 517 10.16 -13.09 -30.05
CA GLY A 517 10.55 -13.42 -31.42
C GLY A 517 11.71 -14.43 -31.50
N ASP A 518 12.53 -14.56 -30.46
CA ASP A 518 13.51 -15.64 -30.35
C ASP A 518 12.87 -16.97 -29.93
N LEU A 519 11.93 -16.96 -29.00
CA LEU A 519 11.17 -18.15 -28.60
C LEU A 519 10.32 -18.69 -29.74
N GLU A 520 9.59 -17.85 -30.45
CA GLU A 520 8.78 -18.24 -31.62
C GLU A 520 9.62 -18.92 -32.70
N ARG A 521 10.86 -18.46 -32.92
CA ARG A 521 11.79 -19.09 -33.86
C ARG A 521 12.30 -20.46 -33.39
N ARG A 522 12.27 -20.74 -32.09
CA ARG A 522 12.76 -22.00 -31.49
C ARG A 522 11.65 -23.02 -31.29
N VAL A 523 10.40 -22.57 -31.18
CA VAL A 523 9.24 -23.46 -31.09
C VAL A 523 9.09 -24.18 -32.45
N PRO A 524 8.92 -25.52 -32.46
CA PRO A 524 8.82 -26.31 -33.70
C PRO A 524 7.77 -25.79 -34.68
N ALA A 525 8.03 -25.98 -35.99
CA ALA A 525 7.24 -25.42 -37.09
C ALA A 525 5.79 -25.97 -37.19
N GLU A 526 5.39 -26.92 -36.34
CA GLU A 526 3.99 -27.40 -36.26
C GLU A 526 3.03 -26.33 -35.70
N VAL A 527 3.55 -25.22 -35.17
CA VAL A 527 2.77 -24.04 -34.75
C VAL A 527 2.50 -23.11 -35.93
N GLU A 528 1.78 -23.58 -36.95
CA GLU A 528 1.27 -22.71 -38.01
C GLU A 528 0.16 -21.80 -37.44
N GLY A 529 0.47 -20.50 -37.29
CA GLY A 529 -0.43 -19.49 -36.72
C GLY A 529 0.20 -18.54 -35.69
N GLY A 530 1.45 -18.77 -35.30
CA GLY A 530 2.16 -17.94 -34.30
C GLY A 530 1.70 -18.21 -32.87
N ILE A 531 2.45 -17.66 -31.90
CA ILE A 531 2.09 -17.71 -30.47
C ILE A 531 1.27 -16.45 -30.18
N ASN A 532 -0.05 -16.58 -30.11
CA ASN A 532 -0.87 -15.43 -29.72
C ASN A 532 -0.74 -15.19 -28.20
N ILE A 533 -0.10 -14.08 -27.83
CA ILE A 533 0.09 -13.70 -26.43
C ILE A 533 -0.83 -12.51 -26.09
N ILE A 534 -1.65 -12.69 -25.06
CA ILE A 534 -2.63 -11.72 -24.58
C ILE A 534 -2.37 -11.26 -23.14
N THR A 535 -2.89 -10.09 -22.78
CA THR A 535 -2.91 -9.58 -21.39
C THR A 535 -4.31 -9.51 -20.82
N LEU A 536 -4.66 -10.46 -19.94
CA LEU A 536 -5.99 -10.45 -19.32
C LEU A 536 -6.17 -9.31 -18.31
N HIS A 537 -5.08 -8.82 -17.71
CA HIS A 537 -5.08 -7.65 -16.84
C HIS A 537 -4.25 -6.50 -17.46
N PRO A 538 -4.70 -5.23 -17.40
CA PRO A 538 -4.00 -4.10 -18.03
C PRO A 538 -2.50 -3.98 -17.68
N VAL A 539 -2.14 -4.12 -16.41
CA VAL A 539 -0.73 -4.02 -15.96
C VAL A 539 0.08 -5.32 -16.06
N GLU A 540 -0.50 -6.40 -16.58
CA GLU A 540 0.08 -7.72 -16.41
C GLU A 540 1.52 -7.82 -16.94
N ALA A 541 1.75 -7.28 -18.15
CA ALA A 541 3.07 -7.23 -18.75
C ALA A 541 4.05 -6.38 -17.92
N LEU A 542 3.61 -5.24 -17.37
CA LEU A 542 4.43 -4.39 -16.50
C LEU A 542 4.82 -5.09 -15.20
N ILE A 543 3.86 -5.73 -14.52
CA ILE A 543 4.12 -6.53 -13.31
C ILE A 543 5.17 -7.59 -13.61
N PHE A 544 5.01 -8.31 -14.74
CA PHE A 544 5.95 -9.34 -15.13
C PHE A 544 7.38 -8.78 -15.25
N MET A 545 7.55 -7.68 -15.99
CA MET A 545 8.87 -7.06 -16.16
C MET A 545 9.51 -6.64 -14.84
N VAL A 546 8.72 -6.05 -13.93
CA VAL A 546 9.21 -5.66 -12.60
C VAL A 546 9.65 -6.90 -11.81
N LYS A 547 8.81 -7.93 -11.72
CA LYS A 547 9.13 -9.16 -10.99
C LYS A 547 10.39 -9.83 -11.54
N PHE A 548 10.50 -9.92 -12.86
CA PHE A 548 11.67 -10.50 -13.52
C PHE A 548 12.93 -9.66 -13.27
N SER A 549 12.84 -8.34 -13.37
CA SER A 549 13.97 -7.43 -13.14
C SER A 549 14.43 -7.44 -11.69
N VAL A 550 13.51 -7.53 -10.73
CA VAL A 550 13.81 -7.73 -9.31
C VAL A 550 14.55 -9.05 -9.11
N MET A 551 14.07 -10.14 -9.71
CA MET A 551 14.73 -11.45 -9.63
C MET A 551 16.17 -11.40 -10.17
N LEU A 552 16.39 -10.77 -11.32
CA LEU A 552 17.75 -10.55 -11.86
C LEU A 552 18.59 -9.66 -10.95
N GLY A 553 18.00 -8.62 -10.34
CA GLY A 553 18.65 -7.78 -9.35
C GLY A 553 19.11 -8.59 -8.13
N ILE A 554 18.25 -9.43 -7.54
CA ILE A 554 18.58 -10.31 -6.41
C ILE A 554 19.73 -11.23 -6.81
N PHE A 555 19.61 -11.86 -7.99
CA PHE A 555 20.60 -12.78 -8.52
C PHE A 555 21.99 -12.13 -8.67
N ALA A 556 22.05 -10.92 -9.23
CA ALA A 556 23.30 -10.19 -9.39
C ALA A 556 23.87 -9.65 -8.07
N ALA A 557 23.00 -9.32 -7.10
CA ALA A 557 23.42 -8.87 -5.77
C ALA A 557 23.98 -10.01 -4.90
N PHE A 558 23.55 -11.25 -5.14
CA PHE A 558 23.91 -12.41 -4.32
C PHE A 558 25.44 -12.66 -4.23
N PRO A 559 26.22 -12.71 -5.34
CA PRO A 559 27.68 -12.85 -5.25
C PRO A 559 28.37 -11.71 -4.48
N VAL A 560 27.86 -10.48 -4.61
CA VAL A 560 28.39 -9.30 -3.93
C VAL A 560 28.08 -9.37 -2.43
N ALA A 561 26.88 -9.83 -2.06
CA ALA A 561 26.50 -10.07 -0.68
C ALA A 561 27.38 -11.16 -0.03
N LEU A 562 27.61 -12.28 -0.73
CA LEU A 562 28.50 -13.35 -0.26
C LEU A 562 29.94 -12.85 -0.05
N TYR A 563 30.47 -12.04 -0.98
CA TYR A 563 31.78 -11.44 -0.84
C TYR A 563 31.91 -10.59 0.43
N TYR A 564 30.90 -9.79 0.74
CA TYR A 564 30.94 -8.93 1.92
C TYR A 564 30.64 -9.65 3.22
N ALA A 565 29.82 -10.71 3.20
CA ALA A 565 29.57 -11.58 4.34
C ALA A 565 30.78 -12.46 4.69
N TRP A 566 31.69 -12.69 3.74
CA TRP A 566 32.80 -13.65 3.89
C TRP A 566 33.65 -13.50 5.17
N PRO A 567 34.15 -12.29 5.53
CA PRO A 567 34.98 -12.16 6.73
C PRO A 567 34.22 -12.58 8.00
N ALA A 568 32.95 -12.18 8.09
CA ALA A 568 32.09 -12.52 9.23
C ALA A 568 31.79 -14.02 9.28
N LEU A 569 31.51 -14.64 8.12
CA LEU A 569 31.29 -16.08 8.01
C LEU A 569 32.54 -16.89 8.41
N ARG A 570 33.74 -16.41 8.07
CA ARG A 570 35.00 -17.05 8.44
C ARG A 570 35.31 -16.90 9.94
N GLU A 571 35.07 -15.72 10.51
CA GLU A 571 35.30 -15.46 11.95
C GLU A 571 34.41 -16.31 12.85
N ARG A 572 33.18 -16.61 12.40
CA ARG A 572 32.23 -17.46 13.11
C ARG A 572 32.37 -18.95 12.80
N GLY A 573 33.37 -19.35 12.00
CA GLY A 573 33.63 -20.76 11.69
C GLY A 573 32.65 -21.41 10.72
N PHE A 574 31.68 -20.68 10.15
CA PHE A 574 30.74 -21.22 9.15
C PHE A 574 31.44 -21.64 7.85
N VAL A 575 32.59 -21.04 7.53
CA VAL A 575 33.37 -21.44 6.35
C VAL A 575 34.84 -21.64 6.68
N ALA A 576 35.32 -22.87 6.44
CA ALA A 576 36.74 -23.21 6.44
C ALA A 576 37.28 -23.11 5.01
N GLY A 577 38.37 -22.36 4.79
CA GLY A 577 39.04 -22.30 3.50
C GLY A 577 39.60 -20.94 3.11
N ARG A 578 40.31 -20.89 1.97
CA ARG A 578 40.82 -19.65 1.39
C ARG A 578 39.72 -18.99 0.56
N LEU A 579 39.62 -17.66 0.58
CA LEU A 579 38.67 -16.86 -0.21
C LEU A 579 38.62 -17.28 -1.70
N TYR A 580 39.76 -17.67 -2.28
CA TYR A 580 39.86 -18.16 -3.65
C TYR A 580 39.03 -19.42 -3.92
N GLN A 581 38.91 -20.34 -2.97
CA GLN A 581 38.09 -21.54 -3.13
C GLN A 581 36.61 -21.17 -3.26
N VAL A 582 36.14 -20.17 -2.53
CA VAL A 582 34.74 -19.74 -2.63
C VAL A 582 34.44 -18.99 -3.91
N TYR A 583 35.39 -18.21 -4.44
CA TYR A 583 35.24 -17.69 -5.81
C TYR A 583 35.23 -18.78 -6.87
N LEU A 584 36.03 -19.84 -6.68
CA LEU A 584 36.02 -20.99 -7.57
C LEU A 584 34.66 -21.73 -7.50
N TRP A 585 34.10 -21.90 -6.31
CA TRP A 585 32.79 -22.52 -6.12
C TRP A 585 31.66 -21.66 -6.67
N ALA A 586 31.62 -20.38 -6.30
CA ALA A 586 30.63 -19.42 -6.79
C ALA A 586 30.74 -19.24 -8.31
N GLY A 587 31.95 -19.23 -8.86
CA GLY A 587 32.20 -19.17 -10.30
C GLY A 587 31.77 -20.45 -11.03
N ALA A 588 32.06 -21.63 -10.48
CA ALA A 588 31.69 -22.90 -11.07
C ALA A 588 30.18 -23.16 -11.03
N LEU A 589 29.52 -22.89 -9.89
CA LEU A 589 28.06 -22.96 -9.77
C LEU A 589 27.39 -21.87 -10.60
N GLY A 590 27.91 -20.64 -10.60
CA GLY A 590 27.41 -19.58 -11.46
C GLY A 590 27.49 -19.95 -12.95
N ALA A 591 28.61 -20.53 -13.39
CA ALA A 591 28.77 -21.00 -14.77
C ALA A 591 27.85 -22.20 -15.09
N GLY A 592 27.70 -23.13 -14.14
CA GLY A 592 26.78 -24.26 -14.23
C GLY A 592 25.34 -23.84 -14.43
N MET A 593 24.87 -22.97 -13.55
CA MET A 593 23.55 -22.39 -13.59
C MET A 593 23.30 -21.57 -14.85
N ILE A 594 24.23 -20.72 -15.29
CA ILE A 594 24.10 -19.98 -16.56
C ILE A 594 24.05 -20.95 -17.74
N GLY A 595 24.88 -22.00 -17.74
CA GLY A 595 24.86 -23.05 -18.75
C GLY A 595 23.53 -23.81 -18.77
N GLY A 596 23.00 -24.16 -17.60
CA GLY A 596 21.71 -24.81 -17.47
C GLY A 596 20.54 -23.89 -17.85
N PHE A 597 20.61 -22.59 -17.55
CA PHE A 597 19.66 -21.61 -18.06
C PHE A 597 19.70 -21.52 -19.60
N ALA A 598 20.89 -21.49 -20.19
CA ALA A 598 21.03 -21.49 -21.64
C ALA A 598 20.42 -22.76 -22.27
N LEU A 599 20.65 -23.94 -21.68
CA LEU A 599 20.05 -25.20 -22.12
C LEU A 599 18.53 -25.22 -21.94
N GLY A 600 18.05 -24.76 -20.79
CA GLY A 600 16.64 -24.68 -20.46
C GLY A 600 15.88 -23.80 -21.44
N TYR A 601 16.37 -22.58 -21.67
CA TYR A 601 15.78 -21.62 -22.60
C TYR A 601 15.89 -22.08 -24.06
N ALA A 602 17.03 -22.65 -24.46
CA ALA A 602 17.26 -22.99 -25.87
C ALA A 602 16.54 -24.25 -26.34
N TYR A 603 16.34 -25.24 -25.46
CA TYR A 603 15.86 -26.57 -25.84
C TYR A 603 14.67 -27.06 -25.00
N ILE A 604 14.73 -26.93 -23.68
CA ILE A 604 13.71 -27.52 -22.80
C ILE A 604 12.40 -26.74 -22.87
N ALA A 605 12.44 -25.41 -22.71
CA ALA A 605 11.25 -24.57 -22.76
C ALA A 605 10.53 -24.66 -24.13
N PRO A 606 11.23 -24.51 -25.28
CA PRO A 606 10.59 -24.68 -26.59
C PRO A 606 10.05 -26.10 -26.81
N GLY A 607 10.73 -27.13 -26.30
CA GLY A 607 10.27 -28.52 -26.40
C GLY A 607 8.97 -28.77 -25.62
N ILE A 608 8.87 -28.25 -24.40
CA ILE A 608 7.64 -28.35 -23.59
C ILE A 608 6.49 -27.58 -24.25
N ILE A 609 6.76 -26.36 -24.72
CA ILE A 609 5.75 -25.55 -25.43
C ILE A 609 5.28 -26.26 -26.69
N GLY A 610 6.20 -26.80 -27.51
CA GLY A 610 5.85 -27.55 -28.71
C GLY A 610 5.01 -28.79 -28.42
N TRP A 611 5.30 -29.51 -27.32
CA TRP A 611 4.46 -30.63 -26.88
C TRP A 611 3.06 -30.19 -26.47
N LEU A 612 2.94 -29.14 -25.66
CA LEU A 612 1.65 -28.57 -25.23
C LEU A 612 0.81 -28.07 -26.41
N VAL A 613 1.43 -27.41 -27.38
CA VAL A 613 0.75 -26.94 -28.59
C VAL A 613 0.24 -28.12 -29.41
N THR A 614 1.08 -29.14 -29.60
CA THR A 614 0.71 -30.34 -30.35
C THR A 614 -0.50 -31.02 -29.72
N ASP A 615 -0.49 -31.20 -28.40
CA ASP A 615 -1.59 -31.81 -27.65
C ASP A 615 -2.90 -31.02 -27.79
N ALA A 616 -2.84 -29.69 -27.60
CA ALA A 616 -3.99 -28.82 -27.74
C ALA A 616 -4.56 -28.80 -29.17
N ARG A 617 -3.70 -28.83 -30.20
CA ARG A 617 -4.13 -28.93 -31.61
C ARG A 617 -4.81 -30.26 -31.92
N LEU A 618 -4.31 -31.37 -31.37
CA LEU A 618 -4.95 -32.69 -31.52
C LEU A 618 -6.34 -32.74 -30.87
N ALA A 619 -6.61 -31.85 -29.92
CA ALA A 619 -7.91 -31.68 -29.27
C ALA A 619 -8.81 -30.61 -29.92
N ASP A 620 -8.44 -30.08 -31.11
CA ASP A 620 -9.15 -29.00 -31.82
C ASP A 620 -9.34 -27.72 -30.97
N MET A 621 -8.41 -27.42 -30.07
CA MET A 621 -8.45 -26.23 -29.21
C MET A 621 -7.78 -25.02 -29.88
N VAL A 622 -8.36 -23.83 -29.70
CA VAL A 622 -7.70 -22.55 -30.01
C VAL A 622 -6.73 -22.21 -28.89
N ILE A 623 -5.49 -21.89 -29.25
CA ILE A 623 -4.40 -21.69 -28.29
C ILE A 623 -4.11 -20.20 -28.18
N THR A 624 -4.32 -19.66 -26.99
CA THR A 624 -3.97 -18.28 -26.63
C THR A 624 -3.23 -18.31 -25.31
N TYR A 625 -2.15 -17.55 -25.21
CA TYR A 625 -1.26 -17.53 -24.06
C TYR A 625 -1.40 -16.24 -23.29
N GLN A 626 -1.62 -16.34 -21.99
CA GLN A 626 -1.49 -15.18 -21.11
C GLN A 626 0.01 -14.84 -20.95
N VAL A 627 0.39 -13.57 -21.10
CA VAL A 627 1.80 -13.11 -21.03
C VAL A 627 2.52 -13.65 -19.80
N SER A 628 1.92 -13.45 -18.62
CA SER A 628 2.56 -13.81 -17.36
C SER A 628 2.78 -15.31 -17.27
N ASP A 629 1.76 -16.12 -17.55
CA ASP A 629 1.83 -17.58 -17.48
C ASP A 629 2.83 -18.15 -18.48
N PHE A 630 2.82 -17.64 -19.72
CA PHE A 630 3.75 -18.08 -20.77
C PHE A 630 5.20 -17.77 -20.41
N LEU A 631 5.49 -16.53 -20.01
CA LEU A 631 6.86 -16.15 -19.68
C LEU A 631 7.33 -16.80 -18.37
N TRP A 632 6.45 -16.99 -17.38
CA TRP A 632 6.79 -17.75 -16.17
C TRP A 632 7.02 -19.23 -16.45
N LEU A 633 6.26 -19.85 -17.35
CA LEU A 633 6.54 -21.22 -17.80
C LEU A 633 7.97 -21.32 -18.37
N VAL A 634 8.35 -20.39 -19.26
CA VAL A 634 9.72 -20.34 -19.81
C VAL A 634 10.74 -20.13 -18.71
N ILE A 635 10.50 -19.20 -17.77
CA ILE A 635 11.42 -18.93 -16.66
C ILE A 635 11.56 -20.16 -15.76
N TYR A 636 10.48 -20.81 -15.33
CA TYR A 636 10.55 -21.95 -14.42
C TYR A 636 11.24 -23.15 -15.05
N THR A 637 10.94 -23.43 -16.33
CA THR A 637 11.61 -24.49 -17.08
C THR A 637 13.09 -24.17 -17.34
N THR A 638 13.44 -22.89 -17.44
CA THR A 638 14.83 -22.46 -17.59
C THR A 638 15.60 -22.53 -16.26
N ILE A 639 15.03 -21.95 -15.20
CA ILE A 639 15.64 -21.86 -13.87
C ILE A 639 15.81 -23.25 -13.26
N GLY A 640 14.79 -24.10 -13.38
CA GLY A 640 14.84 -25.48 -12.90
C GLY A 640 16.02 -26.25 -13.50
N ILE A 641 16.28 -26.10 -14.80
CA ILE A 641 17.40 -26.77 -15.48
C ILE A 641 18.75 -26.19 -15.03
N GLY A 642 18.83 -24.89 -14.76
CA GLY A 642 20.00 -24.26 -14.13
C GLY A 642 20.35 -24.91 -12.79
N PHE A 643 19.38 -25.02 -11.88
CA PHE A 643 19.61 -25.66 -10.58
C PHE A 643 19.93 -27.16 -10.71
N LEU A 644 19.32 -27.86 -11.67
CA LEU A 644 19.65 -29.27 -11.91
C LEU A 644 21.07 -29.44 -12.45
N ALA A 645 21.56 -28.52 -13.28
CA ALA A 645 22.94 -28.51 -13.78
C ALA A 645 23.98 -28.28 -12.67
N ASP A 646 23.61 -27.52 -11.64
CA ASP A 646 24.47 -27.25 -10.48
C ASP A 646 24.65 -28.47 -9.56
N ILE A 647 23.73 -29.44 -9.54
CA ILE A 647 23.83 -30.63 -8.69
C ILE A 647 25.12 -31.43 -9.00
N PRO A 648 25.40 -31.86 -10.24
CA PRO A 648 26.67 -32.50 -10.59
C PRO A 648 27.91 -31.66 -10.25
N ILE A 649 27.84 -30.34 -10.47
CA ILE A 649 28.97 -29.43 -10.24
C ILE A 649 29.26 -29.32 -8.74
N ALA A 650 28.22 -29.15 -7.92
CA ALA A 650 28.31 -29.15 -6.47
C ALA A 650 28.93 -30.46 -5.95
N MET A 651 28.57 -31.61 -6.52
CA MET A 651 29.15 -32.90 -6.14
C MET A 651 30.66 -32.98 -6.46
N VAL A 652 31.09 -32.45 -7.61
CA VAL A 652 32.53 -32.36 -7.96
C VAL A 652 33.27 -31.41 -7.01
N LEU A 653 32.66 -30.27 -6.69
CA LEU A 653 33.23 -29.31 -5.74
C LEU A 653 33.34 -29.90 -4.33
N LEU A 654 32.32 -30.62 -3.86
CA LEU A 654 32.33 -31.32 -2.58
C LEU A 654 33.40 -32.41 -2.54
N ASN A 655 33.64 -33.12 -3.65
CA ASN A 655 34.78 -34.05 -3.75
C ASN A 655 36.12 -33.33 -3.63
N ASN A 656 36.24 -32.15 -4.25
CA ASN A 656 37.41 -31.28 -4.06
C ASN A 656 37.53 -30.71 -2.63
N ALA A 657 36.44 -30.63 -1.86
CA ALA A 657 36.48 -30.31 -0.43
C ALA A 657 36.74 -31.52 0.49
N GLY A 658 36.89 -32.73 -0.05
CA GLY A 658 37.26 -33.92 0.72
C GLY A 658 36.10 -34.90 0.99
N VAL A 659 34.97 -34.80 0.29
CA VAL A 659 33.91 -35.83 0.34
C VAL A 659 34.20 -36.92 -0.72
N PRO A 660 34.55 -38.16 -0.32
CA PRO A 660 35.00 -39.18 -1.27
C PRO A 660 33.86 -39.70 -2.15
N TYR A 661 34.18 -40.11 -3.38
CA TYR A 661 33.22 -40.67 -4.34
C TYR A 661 32.36 -41.81 -3.75
N ARG A 662 32.98 -42.65 -2.90
CA ARG A 662 32.31 -43.81 -2.29
C ARG A 662 31.13 -43.40 -1.41
N VAL A 663 31.19 -42.24 -0.74
CA VAL A 663 30.10 -41.74 0.10
C VAL A 663 28.90 -41.37 -0.74
N PHE A 664 29.09 -40.62 -1.84
CA PHE A 664 28.01 -40.31 -2.77
C PHE A 664 27.37 -41.57 -3.36
N ARG A 665 28.19 -42.55 -3.75
CA ARG A 665 27.66 -43.80 -4.30
C ARG A 665 26.96 -44.66 -3.26
N ALA A 666 27.49 -44.79 -2.05
CA ALA A 666 26.91 -45.65 -1.01
C ALA A 666 25.60 -45.08 -0.49
N ARG A 667 25.53 -43.75 -0.29
CA ARG A 667 24.39 -43.06 0.30
C ARG A 667 23.33 -42.58 -0.70
N TRP A 668 23.31 -43.15 -1.90
CA TRP A 668 22.39 -42.73 -2.96
C TRP A 668 20.92 -42.91 -2.55
N ARG A 669 20.61 -43.94 -1.74
CA ARG A 669 19.25 -44.23 -1.28
C ARG A 669 18.77 -43.17 -0.30
N GLU A 670 19.63 -42.77 0.63
CA GLU A 670 19.39 -41.76 1.64
C GLU A 670 19.16 -40.40 1.00
N VAL A 671 19.97 -40.06 -0.02
CA VAL A 671 19.77 -38.83 -0.80
C VAL A 671 18.45 -38.88 -1.57
N THR A 672 18.12 -40.00 -2.22
CA THR A 672 16.83 -40.16 -2.90
C THR A 672 15.66 -40.01 -1.94
N ILE A 673 15.69 -40.67 -0.78
CA ILE A 673 14.65 -40.55 0.26
C ILE A 673 14.57 -39.10 0.77
N GLY A 674 15.71 -38.43 0.95
CA GLY A 674 15.76 -37.02 1.33
C GLY A 674 15.11 -36.11 0.28
N ILE A 675 15.39 -36.33 -1.01
CA ILE A 675 14.76 -35.60 -2.12
C ILE A 675 13.24 -35.84 -2.13
N LEU A 676 12.78 -37.09 -1.94
CA LEU A 676 11.35 -37.38 -1.80
C LEU A 676 10.75 -36.66 -0.60
N LEU A 677 11.40 -36.72 0.56
CA LEU A 677 10.87 -36.12 1.79
C LEU A 677 10.73 -34.61 1.66
N VAL A 678 11.75 -33.94 1.09
CA VAL A 678 11.69 -32.50 0.79
C VAL A 678 10.55 -32.23 -0.20
N ALA A 679 10.45 -32.97 -1.31
CA ALA A 679 9.36 -32.77 -2.26
C ALA A 679 7.98 -32.98 -1.64
N ALA A 680 7.79 -34.01 -0.81
CA ALA A 680 6.53 -34.26 -0.12
C ALA A 680 6.07 -33.09 0.78
N VAL A 681 7.01 -32.30 1.30
CA VAL A 681 6.72 -31.10 2.09
C VAL A 681 6.41 -29.89 1.20
N PHE A 682 7.10 -29.73 0.07
CA PHE A 682 7.04 -28.52 -0.75
C PHE A 682 6.12 -28.62 -1.99
N THR A 683 5.74 -29.82 -2.43
CA THR A 683 4.79 -30.01 -3.54
C THR A 683 3.36 -30.20 -3.02
N PRO A 684 2.32 -29.71 -3.75
CA PRO A 684 0.93 -29.99 -3.42
C PRO A 684 0.66 -31.49 -3.30
N ALA A 685 -0.33 -31.89 -2.48
CA ALA A 685 -0.58 -33.24 -1.96
C ALA A 685 -0.83 -34.40 -2.98
N ASP A 686 -0.56 -34.21 -4.28
CA ASP A 686 -0.63 -35.25 -5.28
C ASP A 686 0.72 -35.98 -5.42
N VAL A 687 0.65 -37.31 -5.52
CA VAL A 687 1.79 -38.20 -5.74
C VAL A 687 2.42 -37.95 -7.11
N ILE A 688 1.62 -37.56 -8.11
CA ILE A 688 2.12 -37.30 -9.48
C ILE A 688 3.03 -36.08 -9.51
N THR A 689 2.62 -34.96 -8.90
CA THR A 689 3.41 -33.72 -8.85
C THR A 689 4.70 -33.93 -8.04
N MET A 690 4.63 -34.73 -6.98
CA MET A 690 5.78 -35.15 -6.20
C MET A 690 6.79 -35.96 -7.04
N PHE A 691 6.34 -36.96 -7.81
CA PHE A 691 7.24 -37.71 -8.71
C PHE A 691 7.80 -36.85 -9.83
N LEU A 692 6.97 -35.96 -10.41
CA LEU A 692 7.38 -35.05 -11.47
C LEU A 692 8.50 -34.11 -11.01
N ALA A 693 8.46 -33.64 -9.76
CA ALA A 693 9.52 -32.83 -9.17
C ALA A 693 10.77 -33.65 -8.81
N THR A 694 10.60 -34.85 -8.25
CA THR A 694 11.72 -35.63 -7.68
C THR A 694 12.54 -36.38 -8.73
N ILE A 695 11.92 -36.87 -9.82
CA ILE A 695 12.61 -37.63 -10.87
C ILE A 695 13.77 -36.82 -11.50
N PRO A 696 13.58 -35.55 -11.93
CA PRO A 696 14.67 -34.74 -12.46
C PRO A 696 15.83 -34.56 -11.47
N LEU A 697 15.53 -34.34 -10.17
CA LEU A 697 16.57 -34.21 -9.14
C LEU A 697 17.35 -35.51 -8.94
N MET A 698 16.67 -36.66 -8.92
CA MET A 698 17.34 -37.96 -8.82
C MET A 698 18.22 -38.25 -10.03
N LEU A 699 17.74 -37.91 -11.24
CA LEU A 699 18.52 -38.03 -12.46
C LEU A 699 19.75 -37.13 -12.43
N ALA A 700 19.61 -35.88 -12.01
CA ALA A 700 20.74 -34.96 -11.86
C ALA A 700 21.78 -35.46 -10.84
N TYR A 701 21.33 -36.00 -9.70
CA TYR A 701 22.22 -36.65 -8.73
C TYR A 701 22.93 -37.87 -9.34
N GLY A 702 22.20 -38.72 -10.07
CA GLY A 702 22.77 -39.87 -10.76
C GLY A 702 23.82 -39.49 -11.81
N VAL A 703 23.55 -38.43 -12.58
CA VAL A 703 24.53 -37.81 -13.50
C VAL A 703 25.75 -37.33 -12.72
N GLY A 704 25.58 -36.68 -11.57
CA GLY A 704 26.67 -36.26 -10.69
C GLY A 704 27.55 -37.42 -10.20
N VAL A 705 26.94 -38.54 -9.79
CA VAL A 705 27.68 -39.77 -9.44
C VAL A 705 28.44 -40.32 -10.67
N GLY A 706 27.83 -40.30 -11.85
CA GLY A 706 28.48 -40.71 -13.10
C GLY A 706 29.67 -39.83 -13.48
N VAL A 707 29.55 -38.51 -13.35
CA VAL A 707 30.63 -37.55 -13.58
C VAL A 707 31.77 -37.79 -12.59
N LEU A 708 31.47 -37.94 -11.30
CA LEU A 708 32.48 -38.27 -10.30
C LEU A 708 33.16 -39.61 -10.57
N PHE A 709 32.43 -40.62 -11.06
CA PHE A 709 33.03 -41.90 -11.45
C PHE A 709 34.09 -41.71 -12.55
N LEU A 710 33.81 -40.88 -13.55
CA LEU A 710 34.77 -40.56 -14.62
C LEU A 710 35.97 -39.76 -14.10
N VAL A 711 35.71 -38.71 -13.30
CA VAL A 711 36.75 -37.82 -12.77
C VAL A 711 37.69 -38.55 -11.79
N THR A 712 37.14 -39.42 -10.94
CA THR A 712 37.92 -40.14 -9.91
C THR A 712 38.43 -41.52 -10.34
N PHE A 713 38.22 -41.90 -11.62
CA PHE A 713 38.48 -43.25 -12.16
C PHE A 713 37.88 -44.36 -11.30
N GLY A 714 36.61 -44.19 -10.92
CA GLY A 714 35.86 -45.11 -10.06
C GLY A 714 36.27 -45.07 -8.59
N GLY A 715 36.62 -43.89 -8.07
CA GLY A 715 37.02 -43.70 -6.67
C GLY A 715 38.42 -44.21 -6.35
N ARG A 716 39.31 -44.27 -7.34
CA ARG A 716 40.73 -44.63 -7.16
C ARG A 716 41.60 -43.41 -6.84
N ARG A 717 41.16 -42.21 -7.27
CA ARG A 717 41.83 -40.92 -7.04
C ARG A 717 40.77 -39.84 -6.81
N ASP A 718 40.45 -39.57 -5.55
CA ASP A 718 39.64 -38.39 -5.20
C ASP A 718 40.44 -37.11 -5.44
N LEU A 719 39.75 -36.00 -5.70
CA LEU A 719 40.40 -34.70 -6.01
C LEU A 719 41.17 -34.12 -4.82
N SER A 720 40.72 -34.43 -3.60
CA SER A 720 41.35 -34.04 -2.34
C SER A 720 41.32 -35.22 -1.34
N PRO A 721 42.22 -35.24 -0.34
CA PRO A 721 42.16 -36.21 0.75
C PRO A 721 40.82 -36.12 1.50
N PRO A 722 40.33 -37.24 2.08
CA PRO A 722 39.10 -37.23 2.88
C PRO A 722 39.21 -36.26 4.06
N ALA A 723 38.16 -35.45 4.27
CA ALA A 723 38.09 -34.54 5.42
C ALA A 723 37.77 -35.29 6.72
N GLU A 724 38.33 -34.86 7.87
CA GLU A 724 38.19 -35.52 9.18
C GLU A 724 36.75 -35.69 9.67
N PHE A 725 35.80 -34.89 9.18
CA PHE A 725 34.38 -34.98 9.54
C PHE A 725 33.61 -36.08 8.80
N VAL A 726 34.21 -36.70 7.78
CA VAL A 726 33.65 -37.86 7.11
C VAL A 726 34.13 -39.09 7.88
N GLY A 727 33.42 -39.44 8.96
CA GLY A 727 33.70 -40.64 9.76
C GLY A 727 33.81 -41.90 8.89
N GLU A 728 34.76 -42.77 9.24
CA GLU A 728 35.11 -44.00 8.50
C GLU A 728 33.92 -44.90 8.14
#